data_AF-A0A2N2GPP3-F1
#
_entry.id   AF-A0A2N2GPP3-F1
#
_cell.length_a   1.000
_cell.length_b   1.000
_cell.length_c   1.000
_cell.angle_alpha   90.00
_cell.angle_beta   90.00
_cell.angle_gamma   90.00
#
_symmetry.space_group_name_H-M   'P 1'
#
loop_
_entity.id
_entity.type
_entity.pdbx_description
1 polymer ?
#
loop_
_entity_poly.entity_id
_entity_poly.type
_entity_poly.pdbx_seq_one_letter_code
_entity_poly.pdbx_strand_id
1 'polypeptide(L)'
;MLKKFIYISALTMFLFAACDDGGKKTGPDTIPPGFPTGFSVEPNGDSLELTWTMPGDADLEGVLVLRQADLGPEGEPVTGTAYAAGDVIGSADVLHSGASTLASYIDTPPAPGTWCYRVFVFDGSFNYAGSASRCVDTSAADTTPPVFAGLISATGLSNTQIELSWGAASDDVTSAENLVYDVYQAAAAGEINYASPTYTSSAGASGFTVFGLTPGTTYWFAVRARDAAGNRDANTETRSAATQQGADTTPPVFSGLVVASAVSATQIDLFWGAANDDTTAAADIVYDVFQSTVSGGQTFGAPSYSTAPGATTLQVTGLTPQTTYLFVVRARDAAGNSDDNTQERSATTTAATDTTAPVFSGLSTATTASDTQILLTWSDATDNETLSEDIVYHVYRSTVSGSYNFSAPTLVTSPGQTSVTIGSLTASSTHYFIVRAKDLAGNIDTNTIERSATTLSGPDTTAPNFTGVISATAQSSSTILLAWNAAVDNVTPAGSIVYDIYHATNPGAQNFAVPNFSTSPGASGYTVTGLSPSTTYYFVVRARDGAGNRDVNLIERSATTPVADVTPPFISTDNFSTGSALVSGTTGFVASVTFSEIVSGINATNITIDHGATLSGFSTSDSITWNFTASGLTDGTRYTVSFGAGIRDGSSNALAPTSREIYVAADVLYVRPGGAGVQDGSSPANALPLVSQALSIAAAGTDIYVQGGTYSDSITVKEGVNIYGGYDPSFTVRDTVNNQSLLTQSAFDATVTATGTGITRSTVIDGMAFTNNFGNERTVLRISGGAGLTVRNSRLYLGNAGCYNQYVILANSGTGNKLTLENSTVDAGGMAANYYCTRYVYGINFSSADGQLRLDGNTIHTGACLESSSSYTYAFYGMVANGHTVEIVNNVIDANGTGTPTSRYTYGINHTTSIAYRKLVIANNTISGGTGYYRHGIYLSGSINALHDVRIGNNVLFTSAPGSYAYAIYRSSTTGIFARVENNMFTAIGYHLYSGAYYSTLSSMETYLTGVGTVASFNKEVATIADLYFAYYTGRDWQPTASSPLSLTQGGRDTSGIDWGSVVEDHLGTPRTVLYSIGAYEMN
;
A
#
# COMPACT_ATOMS: atom_id res chain seq x y z
N MET A 1 -39.73 -101.00 -17.45
CA MET A 1 -40.37 -102.33 -17.23
C MET A 1 -41.34 -102.61 -18.37
N LEU A 2 -41.28 -103.79 -19.00
CA LEU A 2 -42.40 -104.50 -19.68
C LEU A 2 -41.98 -106.00 -19.87
N LYS A 3 -42.88 -106.95 -20.20
CA LYS A 3 -42.67 -108.42 -20.01
C LYS A 3 -43.05 -109.35 -21.20
N LYS A 4 -42.42 -110.56 -21.21
CA LYS A 4 -42.64 -111.90 -21.87
C LYS A 4 -44.12 -112.35 -22.09
N PHE A 5 -44.53 -113.37 -22.88
CA PHE A 5 -43.98 -114.60 -23.55
C PHE A 5 -44.57 -114.77 -25.02
N ILE A 6 -44.33 -115.73 -25.95
CA ILE A 6 -43.83 -117.15 -26.06
C ILE A 6 -44.88 -118.28 -25.79
N TYR A 7 -45.09 -119.39 -26.57
CA TYR A 7 -44.85 -119.76 -28.01
C TYR A 7 -45.49 -121.16 -28.41
N ILE A 8 -45.69 -121.46 -29.72
CA ILE A 8 -45.80 -122.81 -30.42
C ILE A 8 -47.09 -123.70 -30.24
N SER A 9 -47.26 -124.79 -31.03
CA SER A 9 -48.54 -125.48 -31.42
C SER A 9 -48.48 -126.95 -31.99
N ALA A 10 -49.58 -127.75 -31.86
CA ALA A 10 -50.20 -128.75 -32.80
C ALA A 10 -49.80 -130.28 -32.95
N LEU A 11 -50.79 -131.10 -33.46
CA LEU A 11 -50.78 -132.38 -34.28
C LEU A 11 -51.31 -133.79 -33.78
N THR A 12 -51.26 -134.88 -34.62
CA THR A 12 -52.32 -135.96 -34.80
C THR A 12 -51.93 -137.51 -34.79
N MET A 13 -52.53 -138.41 -35.63
CA MET A 13 -52.86 -139.88 -35.37
C MET A 13 -53.12 -140.77 -36.66
N PHE A 14 -52.99 -142.16 -36.68
CA PHE A 14 -53.83 -143.26 -37.37
C PHE A 14 -53.17 -144.63 -37.87
N LEU A 15 -53.96 -145.74 -38.07
CA LEU A 15 -53.94 -146.95 -39.02
C LEU A 15 -55.00 -148.06 -38.58
N PHE A 16 -55.50 -149.19 -39.17
CA PHE A 16 -55.35 -150.19 -40.32
C PHE A 16 -54.59 -151.55 -40.07
N ALA A 17 -54.83 -152.79 -40.61
CA ALA A 17 -55.76 -153.49 -41.59
C ALA A 17 -55.89 -155.08 -41.38
N ALA A 18 -56.48 -155.94 -42.28
CA ALA A 18 -56.73 -157.42 -42.06
C ALA A 18 -56.97 -158.43 -43.28
N CYS A 19 -56.77 -159.77 -43.04
CA CYS A 19 -57.39 -161.06 -43.56
C CYS A 19 -57.01 -161.92 -44.83
N ASP A 20 -57.09 -163.28 -44.66
CA ASP A 20 -57.38 -164.48 -45.55
C ASP A 20 -56.43 -164.95 -46.71
N ASP A 21 -56.31 -166.21 -47.23
CA ASP A 21 -56.59 -167.65 -46.82
C ASP A 21 -55.98 -168.69 -47.88
N GLY A 22 -55.76 -169.99 -47.55
CA GLY A 22 -55.62 -171.13 -48.52
C GLY A 22 -54.60 -172.31 -48.25
N GLY A 23 -54.99 -173.60 -48.36
CA GLY A 23 -54.14 -174.82 -48.12
C GLY A 23 -53.82 -175.73 -49.35
N LYS A 24 -53.18 -176.92 -49.30
CA LYS A 24 -52.95 -177.95 -48.22
C LYS A 24 -51.75 -178.91 -48.51
N LYS A 25 -51.19 -179.51 -47.45
CA LYS A 25 -50.88 -180.97 -47.33
C LYS A 25 -50.96 -181.40 -45.86
N THR A 26 -51.11 -182.70 -45.55
CA THR A 26 -51.40 -183.15 -44.17
C THR A 26 -50.61 -184.38 -43.71
N GLY A 27 -49.67 -184.09 -42.83
CA GLY A 27 -48.76 -184.94 -42.05
C GLY A 27 -47.74 -183.94 -41.49
N PRO A 28 -47.35 -184.00 -40.21
CA PRO A 28 -46.47 -182.97 -39.65
C PRO A 28 -45.14 -183.02 -40.39
N ASP A 29 -44.77 -181.94 -41.08
CA ASP A 29 -43.47 -181.91 -41.72
C ASP A 29 -42.37 -181.76 -40.67
N THR A 30 -41.23 -182.37 -40.96
CA THR A 30 -40.08 -182.51 -40.05
C THR A 30 -38.76 -182.35 -40.80
N ILE A 31 -38.82 -181.98 -42.08
CA ILE A 31 -37.67 -181.64 -42.92
C ILE A 31 -37.64 -180.10 -42.99
N PRO A 32 -36.65 -179.42 -42.37
CA PRO A 32 -36.52 -177.98 -42.56
C PRO A 32 -36.16 -177.67 -44.02
N PRO A 33 -36.59 -176.52 -44.57
CA PRO A 33 -36.23 -176.11 -45.93
C PRO A 33 -34.72 -175.99 -46.13
N GLY A 34 -34.29 -175.90 -47.40
CA GLY A 34 -32.88 -175.64 -47.71
C GLY A 34 -32.30 -174.40 -46.97
N PHE A 35 -31.02 -174.44 -46.60
CA PHE A 35 -30.36 -173.31 -45.94
C PHE A 35 -30.32 -172.05 -46.83
N PRO A 36 -30.54 -170.83 -46.28
CA PRO A 36 -30.34 -169.59 -47.02
C PRO A 36 -28.86 -169.40 -47.37
N THR A 37 -28.59 -168.97 -48.60
CA THR A 37 -27.24 -168.86 -49.17
C THR A 37 -26.88 -167.41 -49.50
N GLY A 38 -25.62 -167.14 -49.83
CA GLY A 38 -25.19 -165.78 -50.23
C GLY A 38 -25.30 -164.71 -49.14
N PHE A 39 -25.39 -165.10 -47.86
CA PHE A 39 -25.60 -164.15 -46.77
C PHE A 39 -24.39 -163.21 -46.56
N SER A 40 -24.67 -161.91 -46.63
CA SER A 40 -23.73 -160.80 -46.44
C SER A 40 -24.35 -159.67 -45.61
N VAL A 41 -23.48 -158.86 -44.99
CA VAL A 41 -23.82 -157.70 -44.15
C VAL A 41 -22.83 -156.60 -44.51
N GLU A 42 -23.31 -155.48 -45.04
CA GLU A 42 -22.48 -154.39 -45.55
C GLU A 42 -22.90 -153.04 -44.93
N PRO A 43 -21.99 -152.06 -44.75
CA PRO A 43 -22.35 -150.74 -44.26
C PRO A 43 -23.25 -149.95 -45.24
N ASN A 44 -24.33 -149.38 -44.73
CA ASN A 44 -25.27 -148.53 -45.46
C ASN A 44 -25.57 -147.25 -44.65
N GLY A 45 -24.60 -146.34 -44.64
CA GLY A 45 -24.61 -145.14 -43.79
C GLY A 45 -24.46 -145.48 -42.31
N ASP A 46 -25.29 -144.88 -41.46
CA ASP A 46 -25.36 -145.16 -40.02
C ASP A 46 -26.05 -146.51 -39.70
N SER A 47 -26.45 -147.27 -40.73
CA SER A 47 -27.14 -148.55 -40.67
C SER A 47 -26.36 -149.64 -41.39
N LEU A 48 -26.77 -150.89 -41.21
CA LEU A 48 -26.20 -152.08 -41.85
C LEU A 48 -27.25 -152.75 -42.74
N GLU A 49 -26.90 -153.06 -43.98
CA GLU A 49 -27.77 -153.78 -44.91
C GLU A 49 -27.38 -155.27 -44.97
N LEU A 50 -28.32 -156.11 -44.56
CA LEU A 50 -28.24 -157.56 -44.60
C LEU A 50 -28.90 -158.05 -45.90
N THR A 51 -28.25 -158.94 -46.64
CA THR A 51 -28.81 -159.54 -47.87
C THR A 51 -28.53 -161.04 -47.95
N TRP A 52 -29.48 -161.82 -48.47
CA TRP A 52 -29.38 -163.28 -48.63
C TRP A 52 -30.20 -163.79 -49.83
N THR A 53 -29.91 -165.03 -50.24
CA THR A 53 -30.64 -165.76 -51.29
C THR A 53 -31.43 -166.91 -50.66
N MET A 54 -32.73 -166.90 -50.87
CA MET A 54 -33.67 -167.91 -50.37
C MET A 54 -33.48 -169.28 -51.04
N PRO A 55 -33.75 -170.40 -50.35
CA PRO A 55 -33.77 -171.72 -50.97
C PRO A 55 -34.93 -171.83 -51.97
N GLY A 56 -34.79 -172.72 -52.96
CA GLY A 56 -35.87 -173.10 -53.86
C GLY A 56 -36.69 -174.25 -53.28
N ASP A 57 -37.49 -173.99 -52.23
CA ASP A 57 -38.35 -174.98 -51.59
C ASP A 57 -39.85 -174.66 -51.69
N ALA A 58 -40.70 -175.68 -51.51
CA ALA A 58 -42.13 -175.61 -51.85
C ALA A 58 -43.07 -175.29 -50.67
N ASP A 59 -42.56 -175.32 -49.45
CA ASP A 59 -43.24 -175.15 -48.15
C ASP A 59 -42.61 -174.03 -47.30
N LEU A 60 -41.66 -173.30 -47.90
CA LEU A 60 -40.92 -172.17 -47.35
C LEU A 60 -41.87 -171.00 -46.99
N GLU A 61 -42.14 -170.82 -45.70
CA GLU A 61 -43.11 -169.87 -45.17
C GLU A 61 -42.47 -168.53 -44.79
N GLY A 62 -41.27 -168.56 -44.19
CA GLY A 62 -40.70 -167.35 -43.61
C GLY A 62 -39.19 -167.30 -43.36
N VAL A 63 -38.77 -166.15 -42.83
CA VAL A 63 -37.39 -165.77 -42.52
C VAL A 63 -37.33 -165.20 -41.10
N LEU A 64 -36.29 -165.57 -40.35
CA LEU A 64 -35.99 -165.13 -39.00
C LEU A 64 -34.57 -164.55 -38.96
N VAL A 65 -34.43 -163.30 -38.54
CA VAL A 65 -33.14 -162.57 -38.50
C VAL A 65 -32.71 -162.36 -37.05
N LEU A 66 -31.54 -162.90 -36.68
CA LEU A 66 -30.95 -162.75 -35.35
C LEU A 66 -29.77 -161.76 -35.37
N ARG A 67 -29.60 -161.01 -34.28
CA ARG A 67 -28.42 -160.17 -34.00
C ARG A 67 -27.83 -160.49 -32.63
N GLN A 68 -26.50 -160.46 -32.53
CA GLN A 68 -25.77 -160.47 -31.26
C GLN A 68 -24.53 -159.57 -31.39
N ALA A 69 -24.09 -158.97 -30.30
CA ALA A 69 -22.77 -158.33 -30.25
C ALA A 69 -21.64 -159.38 -30.22
N ASP A 70 -20.43 -158.97 -30.61
CA ASP A 70 -19.17 -159.72 -30.49
C ASP A 70 -19.09 -161.07 -31.23
N LEU A 71 -19.34 -162.21 -30.55
CA LEU A 71 -19.05 -163.54 -31.11
C LEU A 71 -20.14 -164.12 -32.04
N GLY A 72 -21.29 -163.44 -32.11
CA GLY A 72 -22.38 -163.74 -33.04
C GLY A 72 -23.44 -164.74 -32.56
N PRO A 73 -24.56 -164.89 -33.30
CA PRO A 73 -25.71 -165.68 -32.85
C PRO A 73 -25.45 -167.20 -32.82
N GLU A 74 -25.06 -167.72 -31.65
CA GLU A 74 -24.93 -169.16 -31.39
C GLU A 74 -26.29 -169.85 -31.07
N GLY A 75 -27.36 -169.09 -30.88
CA GLY A 75 -28.70 -169.63 -30.63
C GLY A 75 -29.33 -170.27 -31.88
N GLU A 76 -29.59 -171.57 -31.83
CA GLU A 76 -30.43 -172.28 -32.81
C GLU A 76 -31.92 -172.15 -32.42
N PRO A 77 -32.82 -171.75 -33.34
CA PRO A 77 -34.27 -171.76 -33.10
C PRO A 77 -34.82 -173.16 -32.81
N VAL A 78 -35.80 -173.26 -31.91
CA VAL A 78 -36.40 -174.55 -31.54
C VAL A 78 -37.49 -174.94 -32.53
N THR A 79 -37.33 -176.09 -33.19
CA THR A 79 -38.32 -176.67 -34.11
C THR A 79 -39.74 -176.66 -33.54
N GLY A 80 -40.71 -176.19 -34.32
CA GLY A 80 -42.12 -176.07 -33.93
C GLY A 80 -42.45 -174.85 -33.07
N THR A 81 -41.48 -173.98 -32.78
CA THR A 81 -41.67 -172.74 -32.00
C THR A 81 -41.65 -171.54 -32.94
N ALA A 82 -42.73 -170.76 -32.97
CA ALA A 82 -42.75 -169.48 -33.66
C ALA A 82 -42.07 -168.39 -32.81
N TYR A 83 -41.32 -167.49 -33.46
CA TYR A 83 -40.65 -166.35 -32.85
C TYR A 83 -41.08 -165.04 -33.51
N ALA A 84 -41.08 -163.94 -32.76
CA ALA A 84 -41.42 -162.59 -33.19
C ALA A 84 -40.26 -161.60 -32.96
N ALA A 85 -40.31 -160.44 -33.62
CA ALA A 85 -39.33 -159.37 -33.40
C ALA A 85 -39.40 -158.87 -31.94
N GLY A 86 -38.25 -158.86 -31.26
CA GLY A 86 -38.12 -158.55 -29.83
C GLY A 86 -38.05 -159.78 -28.91
N ASP A 87 -38.23 -161.00 -29.42
CA ASP A 87 -37.87 -162.22 -28.70
C ASP A 87 -36.34 -162.39 -28.61
N VAL A 88 -35.87 -163.30 -27.74
CA VAL A 88 -34.44 -163.61 -27.57
C VAL A 88 -34.22 -165.12 -27.73
N ILE A 89 -33.28 -165.52 -28.59
CA ILE A 89 -32.88 -166.91 -28.80
C ILE A 89 -31.46 -167.11 -28.25
N GLY A 90 -31.35 -167.77 -27.10
CA GLY A 90 -30.09 -167.97 -26.38
C GLY A 90 -29.55 -166.66 -25.81
N SER A 91 -28.76 -165.94 -26.59
CA SER A 91 -28.24 -164.60 -26.27
C SER A 91 -28.31 -163.62 -27.43
N ALA A 92 -29.04 -163.97 -28.50
CA ALA A 92 -29.24 -163.13 -29.68
C ALA A 92 -30.68 -162.55 -29.71
N ASP A 93 -30.79 -161.27 -30.07
CA ASP A 93 -32.06 -160.59 -30.33
C ASP A 93 -32.68 -161.12 -31.63
N VAL A 94 -33.99 -161.38 -31.63
CA VAL A 94 -34.76 -161.52 -32.88
C VAL A 94 -35.09 -160.13 -33.40
N LEU A 95 -34.46 -159.71 -34.49
CA LEU A 95 -34.75 -158.43 -35.13
C LEU A 95 -36.00 -158.48 -36.01
N HIS A 96 -36.19 -159.62 -36.69
CA HIS A 96 -37.29 -159.79 -37.62
C HIS A 96 -37.73 -161.25 -37.72
N SER A 97 -39.03 -161.42 -37.92
CA SER A 97 -39.68 -162.68 -38.29
C SER A 97 -40.76 -162.31 -39.31
N GLY A 98 -40.71 -162.87 -40.52
CA GLY A 98 -41.51 -162.41 -41.65
C GLY A 98 -41.57 -163.40 -42.81
N ALA A 99 -42.26 -163.03 -43.89
CA ALA A 99 -42.60 -163.92 -45.00
C ALA A 99 -41.39 -164.33 -45.89
N SER A 100 -41.50 -165.47 -46.56
CA SER A 100 -40.45 -166.09 -47.39
C SER A 100 -40.04 -165.31 -48.65
N THR A 101 -40.64 -164.14 -48.91
CA THR A 101 -40.23 -163.21 -49.96
C THR A 101 -39.15 -162.21 -49.50
N LEU A 102 -38.84 -162.13 -48.20
CA LEU A 102 -37.82 -161.24 -47.68
C LEU A 102 -36.41 -161.76 -48.01
N ALA A 103 -35.66 -161.02 -48.82
CA ALA A 103 -34.28 -161.32 -49.22
C ALA A 103 -33.24 -160.34 -48.66
N SER A 104 -33.70 -159.31 -47.94
CA SER A 104 -32.85 -158.28 -47.32
C SER A 104 -33.52 -157.65 -46.11
N TYR A 105 -32.72 -157.05 -45.22
CA TYR A 105 -33.17 -156.31 -44.04
C TYR A 105 -32.16 -155.22 -43.70
N ILE A 106 -32.60 -154.09 -43.15
CA ILE A 106 -31.71 -153.03 -42.66
C ILE A 106 -31.84 -152.96 -41.15
N ASP A 107 -30.72 -153.11 -40.43
CA ASP A 107 -30.63 -152.87 -39.00
C ASP A 107 -29.88 -151.55 -38.73
N THR A 108 -30.24 -150.87 -37.65
CA THR A 108 -29.50 -149.70 -37.15
C THR A 108 -28.99 -150.04 -35.76
N PRO A 109 -27.71 -150.42 -35.60
CA PRO A 109 -27.19 -150.87 -34.32
C PRO A 109 -27.30 -149.78 -33.23
N PRO A 110 -27.68 -150.12 -31.99
CA PRO A 110 -27.97 -149.12 -30.95
C PRO A 110 -26.72 -148.39 -30.40
N ALA A 111 -25.51 -148.85 -30.74
CA ALA A 111 -24.23 -148.22 -30.40
C ALA A 111 -23.12 -148.66 -31.38
N PRO A 112 -22.05 -147.86 -31.56
CA PRO A 112 -20.88 -148.28 -32.34
C PRO A 112 -20.17 -149.50 -31.73
N GLY A 113 -19.78 -150.48 -32.55
CA GLY A 113 -19.08 -151.70 -32.10
C GLY A 113 -19.15 -152.85 -33.12
N THR A 114 -18.68 -154.04 -32.72
CA THR A 114 -18.78 -155.25 -33.54
C THR A 114 -20.16 -155.91 -33.38
N TRP A 115 -20.93 -155.91 -34.46
CA TRP A 115 -22.27 -156.48 -34.55
C TRP A 115 -22.32 -157.65 -35.52
N CYS A 116 -22.95 -158.73 -35.08
CA CYS A 116 -22.99 -160.00 -35.79
C CYS A 116 -24.42 -160.50 -35.96
N TYR A 117 -24.68 -161.09 -37.12
CA TYR A 117 -26.00 -161.44 -37.59
C TYR A 117 -26.04 -162.86 -38.12
N ARG A 118 -27.22 -163.48 -38.09
CA ARG A 118 -27.48 -164.80 -38.65
C ARG A 118 -28.93 -164.88 -39.10
N VAL A 119 -29.15 -165.39 -40.32
CA VAL A 119 -30.49 -165.50 -40.93
C VAL A 119 -30.89 -166.96 -41.02
N PHE A 120 -32.10 -167.27 -40.55
CA PHE A 120 -32.74 -168.57 -40.68
C PHE A 120 -33.96 -168.46 -41.61
N VAL A 121 -34.31 -169.55 -42.26
CA VAL A 121 -35.61 -169.71 -42.93
C VAL A 121 -36.41 -170.83 -42.28
N PHE A 122 -37.73 -170.84 -42.47
CA PHE A 122 -38.62 -171.84 -41.89
C PHE A 122 -39.82 -172.18 -42.79
N ASP A 123 -40.37 -173.38 -42.57
CA ASP A 123 -41.62 -173.86 -43.18
C ASP A 123 -42.87 -173.49 -42.36
N GLY A 124 -44.05 -173.82 -42.87
CA GLY A 124 -45.33 -173.64 -42.15
C GLY A 124 -45.50 -174.49 -40.88
N SER A 125 -44.51 -175.30 -40.50
CA SER A 125 -44.45 -176.06 -39.24
C SER A 125 -43.36 -175.55 -38.29
N PHE A 126 -42.66 -174.46 -38.64
CA PHE A 126 -41.51 -173.91 -37.92
C PHE A 126 -40.32 -174.90 -37.77
N ASN A 127 -40.02 -175.66 -38.82
CA ASN A 127 -38.74 -176.35 -39.02
C ASN A 127 -37.71 -175.34 -39.58
N TYR A 128 -36.62 -175.06 -38.84
CA TYR A 128 -35.66 -173.99 -39.17
C TYR A 128 -34.38 -174.47 -39.86
N ALA A 129 -33.85 -173.66 -40.78
CA ALA A 129 -32.54 -173.82 -41.42
C ALA A 129 -31.73 -172.52 -41.45
N GLY A 130 -30.54 -172.50 -40.87
CA GLY A 130 -29.71 -171.30 -40.68
C GLY A 130 -28.55 -171.12 -41.64
N SER A 131 -28.30 -169.87 -42.05
CA SER A 131 -27.02 -169.42 -42.64
C SER A 131 -25.87 -169.46 -41.62
N ALA A 132 -24.65 -169.29 -42.10
CA ALA A 132 -23.48 -169.04 -41.25
C ALA A 132 -23.43 -167.56 -40.80
N SER A 133 -22.99 -167.30 -39.57
CA SER A 133 -22.92 -165.95 -38.99
C SER A 133 -22.00 -165.00 -39.76
N ARG A 134 -22.36 -163.71 -39.79
CA ARG A 134 -21.58 -162.61 -40.40
C ARG A 134 -21.44 -161.46 -39.42
N CYS A 135 -20.32 -160.74 -39.45
CA CYS A 135 -19.97 -159.70 -38.49
C CYS A 135 -19.35 -158.48 -39.17
N VAL A 136 -19.60 -157.29 -38.63
CA VAL A 136 -19.00 -156.02 -39.07
C VAL A 136 -18.81 -155.09 -37.87
N ASP A 137 -17.83 -154.18 -37.93
CA ASP A 137 -17.49 -153.23 -36.86
C ASP A 137 -17.80 -151.78 -37.32
N THR A 138 -18.44 -151.01 -36.46
CA THR A 138 -18.91 -149.63 -36.73
C THR A 138 -18.21 -148.57 -35.86
N SER A 139 -17.13 -148.91 -35.16
CA SER A 139 -16.55 -148.12 -34.04
C SER A 139 -15.61 -146.94 -34.39
N ALA A 140 -15.68 -146.36 -35.60
CA ALA A 140 -14.83 -145.23 -35.99
C ALA A 140 -15.28 -143.89 -35.36
N ALA A 141 -14.57 -143.41 -34.34
CA ALA A 141 -14.83 -142.14 -33.67
C ALA A 141 -13.87 -141.02 -34.13
N ASP A 142 -14.37 -139.78 -34.15
CA ASP A 142 -13.61 -138.57 -34.47
C ASP A 142 -12.65 -138.17 -33.34
N THR A 143 -11.48 -137.65 -33.73
CA THR A 143 -10.37 -137.23 -32.85
C THR A 143 -9.63 -135.99 -33.36
N THR A 144 -10.06 -135.37 -34.46
CA THR A 144 -9.44 -134.14 -34.99
C THR A 144 -9.98 -132.93 -34.22
N PRO A 145 -9.12 -132.00 -33.76
CA PRO A 145 -9.60 -130.72 -33.22
C PRO A 145 -9.79 -129.66 -34.31
N PRO A 146 -10.80 -128.77 -34.18
CA PRO A 146 -11.03 -127.69 -35.14
C PRO A 146 -9.81 -126.79 -35.39
N VAL A 147 -9.70 -126.27 -36.62
CA VAL A 147 -8.76 -125.23 -37.00
C VAL A 147 -9.42 -123.87 -36.81
N PHE A 148 -8.85 -123.03 -35.93
CA PHE A 148 -9.38 -121.71 -35.60
C PHE A 148 -8.27 -120.65 -35.57
N ALA A 149 -8.55 -119.47 -36.11
CA ALA A 149 -7.61 -118.35 -36.19
C ALA A 149 -7.53 -117.49 -34.91
N GLY A 150 -8.35 -117.78 -33.90
CA GLY A 150 -8.37 -117.06 -32.63
C GLY A 150 -9.20 -115.76 -32.66
N LEU A 151 -9.05 -114.99 -31.58
CA LEU A 151 -9.79 -113.75 -31.34
C LEU A 151 -9.23 -112.60 -32.21
N ILE A 152 -10.09 -112.01 -33.05
CA ILE A 152 -9.70 -110.89 -33.92
C ILE A 152 -9.64 -109.59 -33.10
N SER A 153 -10.72 -109.26 -32.38
CA SER A 153 -10.83 -108.02 -31.63
C SER A 153 -11.58 -108.17 -30.30
N ALA A 154 -11.26 -107.26 -29.38
CA ALA A 154 -12.04 -106.97 -28.18
C ALA A 154 -12.24 -105.44 -28.11
N THR A 155 -13.44 -104.95 -27.78
CA THR A 155 -13.75 -103.51 -27.72
C THR A 155 -14.70 -103.16 -26.58
N GLY A 156 -14.42 -102.06 -25.87
CA GLY A 156 -15.25 -101.55 -24.77
C GLY A 156 -16.59 -100.99 -25.25
N LEU A 157 -17.66 -101.79 -25.14
CA LEU A 157 -19.01 -101.45 -25.62
C LEU A 157 -19.72 -100.46 -24.69
N SER A 158 -19.50 -100.59 -23.38
CA SER A 158 -20.01 -99.66 -22.36
C SER A 158 -19.11 -99.69 -21.11
N ASN A 159 -19.54 -99.04 -20.03
CA ASN A 159 -18.85 -99.08 -18.75
C ASN A 159 -18.94 -100.44 -18.01
N THR A 160 -19.73 -101.39 -18.52
CA THR A 160 -19.89 -102.73 -17.90
C THR A 160 -19.83 -103.88 -18.91
N GLN A 161 -19.46 -103.59 -20.16
CA GLN A 161 -19.53 -104.54 -21.27
C GLN A 161 -18.35 -104.42 -22.25
N ILE A 162 -17.87 -105.55 -22.75
CA ILE A 162 -16.87 -105.66 -23.82
C ILE A 162 -17.42 -106.58 -24.91
N GLU A 163 -17.33 -106.16 -26.16
CA GLU A 163 -17.66 -106.98 -27.33
C GLU A 163 -16.41 -107.73 -27.83
N LEU A 164 -16.57 -109.00 -28.19
CA LEU A 164 -15.52 -109.86 -28.75
C LEU A 164 -15.92 -110.31 -30.16
N SER A 165 -14.98 -110.39 -31.11
CA SER A 165 -15.27 -110.90 -32.46
C SER A 165 -14.14 -111.74 -33.06
N TRP A 166 -14.53 -112.74 -33.85
CA TRP A 166 -13.63 -113.71 -34.47
C TRP A 166 -14.18 -114.22 -35.83
N GLY A 167 -13.30 -114.82 -36.63
CA GLY A 167 -13.69 -115.50 -37.88
C GLY A 167 -14.20 -116.92 -37.61
N ALA A 168 -14.93 -117.52 -38.55
CA ALA A 168 -15.36 -118.91 -38.41
C ALA A 168 -14.17 -119.88 -38.34
N ALA A 169 -14.26 -120.87 -37.46
CA ALA A 169 -13.41 -122.06 -37.45
C ALA A 169 -13.86 -123.07 -38.51
N SER A 170 -13.00 -124.05 -38.79
CA SER A 170 -13.27 -125.16 -39.73
C SER A 170 -12.74 -126.48 -39.16
N ASP A 171 -13.43 -127.57 -39.44
CA ASP A 171 -13.17 -128.91 -38.90
C ASP A 171 -13.41 -129.95 -40.01
N ASP A 172 -12.92 -131.19 -39.87
CA ASP A 172 -13.05 -132.23 -40.90
C ASP A 172 -14.34 -133.07 -40.78
N VAL A 173 -14.99 -133.09 -39.62
CA VAL A 173 -16.29 -133.75 -39.40
C VAL A 173 -17.40 -132.75 -39.04
N THR A 174 -17.14 -131.77 -38.16
CA THR A 174 -18.17 -130.85 -37.65
C THR A 174 -18.30 -129.60 -38.52
N SER A 175 -19.47 -129.37 -39.13
CA SER A 175 -19.69 -128.16 -39.95
C SER A 175 -19.61 -126.86 -39.13
N ALA A 176 -19.15 -125.77 -39.77
CA ALA A 176 -18.77 -124.53 -39.09
C ALA A 176 -19.92 -123.85 -38.30
N GLU A 177 -21.17 -124.05 -38.73
CA GLU A 177 -22.37 -123.59 -38.03
C GLU A 177 -22.70 -124.40 -36.76
N ASN A 178 -22.11 -125.59 -36.59
CA ASN A 178 -22.24 -126.44 -35.40
C ASN A 178 -21.07 -126.29 -34.40
N LEU A 179 -19.94 -125.69 -34.81
CA LEU A 179 -18.81 -125.39 -33.93
C LEU A 179 -19.19 -124.36 -32.85
N VAL A 180 -18.79 -124.62 -31.59
CA VAL A 180 -19.01 -123.72 -30.43
C VAL A 180 -17.68 -123.13 -29.96
N TYR A 181 -17.72 -121.92 -29.40
CA TYR A 181 -16.51 -121.19 -29.02
C TYR A 181 -16.44 -121.01 -27.49
N ASP A 182 -15.40 -121.58 -26.89
CA ASP A 182 -15.04 -121.44 -25.47
C ASP A 182 -14.25 -120.13 -25.28
N VAL A 183 -14.83 -119.20 -24.51
CA VAL A 183 -14.27 -117.88 -24.20
C VAL A 183 -13.67 -117.89 -22.80
N TYR A 184 -12.43 -117.43 -22.68
CA TYR A 184 -11.67 -117.37 -21.43
C TYR A 184 -11.31 -115.92 -21.10
N GLN A 185 -11.49 -115.51 -19.84
CA GLN A 185 -11.25 -114.15 -19.35
C GLN A 185 -10.20 -114.13 -18.23
N ALA A 186 -9.37 -113.09 -18.20
CA ALA A 186 -8.49 -112.74 -17.08
C ALA A 186 -8.52 -111.23 -16.78
N ALA A 187 -8.14 -110.86 -15.55
CA ALA A 187 -8.02 -109.47 -15.12
C ALA A 187 -6.65 -108.86 -15.44
N ALA A 188 -5.62 -109.67 -15.68
CA ALA A 188 -4.27 -109.23 -16.02
C ALA A 188 -3.69 -109.99 -17.23
N ALA A 189 -2.63 -109.43 -17.81
CA ALA A 189 -1.97 -109.98 -18.98
C ALA A 189 -1.28 -111.32 -18.65
N GLY A 190 -1.55 -112.36 -19.46
CA GLY A 190 -0.95 -113.68 -19.31
C GLY A 190 -1.62 -114.62 -18.30
N GLU A 191 -2.62 -114.17 -17.54
CA GLU A 191 -3.29 -114.98 -16.50
C GLU A 191 -4.50 -115.81 -17.01
N ILE A 192 -4.58 -116.09 -18.32
CA ILE A 192 -5.70 -116.84 -18.91
C ILE A 192 -5.64 -118.31 -18.49
N ASN A 193 -6.64 -118.75 -17.71
CA ASN A 193 -6.79 -120.14 -17.30
C ASN A 193 -7.60 -120.96 -18.33
N TYR A 194 -6.90 -121.66 -19.22
CA TYR A 194 -7.53 -122.51 -20.25
C TYR A 194 -8.22 -123.79 -19.73
N ALA A 195 -8.10 -124.12 -18.43
CA ALA A 195 -8.64 -125.36 -17.88
C ALA A 195 -10.18 -125.37 -17.73
N SER A 196 -10.84 -124.21 -17.80
CA SER A 196 -12.31 -124.11 -17.83
C SER A 196 -12.74 -122.81 -18.51
N PRO A 197 -13.66 -122.84 -19.50
CA PRO A 197 -14.14 -121.61 -20.13
C PRO A 197 -14.89 -120.73 -19.13
N THR A 198 -14.74 -119.41 -19.28
CA THR A 198 -15.55 -118.43 -18.54
C THR A 198 -16.95 -118.34 -19.13
N TYR A 199 -17.05 -118.43 -20.46
CA TYR A 199 -18.31 -118.49 -21.20
C TYR A 199 -18.16 -119.45 -22.40
N THR A 200 -19.26 -119.99 -22.91
CA THR A 200 -19.30 -120.68 -24.20
C THR A 200 -20.38 -120.02 -25.07
N SER A 201 -20.09 -119.81 -26.36
CA SER A 201 -21.03 -119.22 -27.31
C SER A 201 -22.16 -120.18 -27.69
N SER A 202 -23.16 -119.68 -28.42
CA SER A 202 -23.96 -120.55 -29.29
C SER A 202 -23.11 -121.14 -30.42
N ALA A 203 -23.59 -122.22 -31.03
CA ALA A 203 -22.98 -122.76 -32.25
C ALA A 203 -22.98 -121.72 -33.39
N GLY A 204 -21.96 -121.74 -34.24
CA GLY A 204 -21.81 -120.87 -35.40
C GLY A 204 -21.58 -119.38 -35.10
N ALA A 205 -21.31 -119.00 -33.84
CA ALA A 205 -21.10 -117.60 -33.46
C ALA A 205 -19.80 -117.01 -34.02
N SER A 206 -19.82 -115.72 -34.39
CA SER A 206 -18.67 -114.91 -34.84
C SER A 206 -18.24 -113.83 -33.84
N GLY A 207 -18.74 -113.91 -32.61
CA GLY A 207 -18.49 -112.97 -31.54
C GLY A 207 -19.30 -113.25 -30.28
N PHE A 208 -19.05 -112.48 -29.22
CA PHE A 208 -19.70 -112.62 -27.92
C PHE A 208 -19.54 -111.36 -27.05
N THR A 209 -20.66 -110.81 -26.58
CA THR A 209 -20.65 -109.72 -25.59
C THR A 209 -20.44 -110.25 -24.18
N VAL A 210 -19.41 -109.77 -23.50
CA VAL A 210 -19.15 -110.03 -22.08
C VAL A 210 -19.83 -108.94 -21.24
N PHE A 211 -20.57 -109.32 -20.20
CA PHE A 211 -21.40 -108.44 -19.37
C PHE A 211 -20.98 -108.47 -17.88
N GLY A 212 -21.30 -107.40 -17.15
CA GLY A 212 -21.12 -107.33 -15.69
C GLY A 212 -19.69 -106.99 -15.25
N LEU A 213 -18.91 -106.39 -16.16
CA LEU A 213 -17.53 -105.98 -15.94
C LEU A 213 -17.46 -104.67 -15.12
N THR A 214 -16.35 -104.44 -14.42
CA THR A 214 -16.10 -103.21 -13.67
C THR A 214 -15.78 -102.05 -14.62
N PRO A 215 -16.26 -100.81 -14.40
CA PRO A 215 -15.91 -99.63 -15.20
C PRO A 215 -14.41 -99.31 -15.22
N GLY A 216 -13.94 -98.66 -16.31
CA GLY A 216 -12.56 -98.24 -16.52
C GLY A 216 -11.51 -99.35 -16.45
N THR A 217 -11.91 -100.62 -16.45
CA THR A 217 -11.07 -101.77 -16.11
C THR A 217 -10.69 -102.54 -17.37
N THR A 218 -9.39 -102.81 -17.55
CA THR A 218 -8.87 -103.60 -18.66
C THR A 218 -9.01 -105.10 -18.35
N TYR A 219 -9.64 -105.83 -19.27
CA TYR A 219 -9.74 -107.29 -19.23
C TYR A 219 -9.05 -107.92 -20.44
N TRP A 220 -8.56 -109.13 -20.26
CA TRP A 220 -7.87 -109.93 -21.26
C TRP A 220 -8.73 -111.14 -21.62
N PHE A 221 -8.81 -111.45 -22.92
CA PHE A 221 -9.65 -112.52 -23.44
C PHE A 221 -8.89 -113.39 -24.43
N ALA A 222 -9.15 -114.69 -24.39
CA ALA A 222 -8.79 -115.66 -25.44
C ALA A 222 -10.03 -116.50 -25.79
N VAL A 223 -10.03 -117.08 -26.99
CA VAL A 223 -11.13 -117.91 -27.48
C VAL A 223 -10.57 -119.17 -28.11
N ARG A 224 -11.27 -120.30 -27.96
CA ARG A 224 -11.00 -121.58 -28.64
C ARG A 224 -12.27 -122.13 -29.28
N ALA A 225 -12.15 -122.78 -30.43
CA ALA A 225 -13.23 -123.54 -31.05
C ALA A 225 -13.30 -124.98 -30.51
N ARG A 226 -14.50 -125.55 -30.51
CA ARG A 226 -14.80 -126.92 -30.11
C ARG A 226 -15.81 -127.55 -31.06
N ASP A 227 -15.55 -128.80 -31.42
CA ASP A 227 -16.38 -129.64 -32.30
C ASP A 227 -17.57 -130.29 -31.56
N ALA A 228 -18.24 -131.23 -32.24
CA ALA A 228 -19.30 -132.04 -31.66
C ALA A 228 -18.78 -133.20 -30.78
N ALA A 229 -17.56 -133.70 -31.02
CA ALA A 229 -16.94 -134.81 -30.27
C ALA A 229 -16.36 -134.37 -28.90
N GLY A 230 -16.09 -133.08 -28.72
CA GLY A 230 -15.47 -132.46 -27.54
C GLY A 230 -14.00 -132.02 -27.73
N ASN A 231 -13.38 -132.26 -28.89
CA ASN A 231 -12.02 -131.83 -29.20
C ASN A 231 -11.95 -130.30 -29.31
N ARG A 232 -10.84 -129.70 -28.86
CA ARG A 232 -10.63 -128.25 -28.81
C ARG A 232 -9.34 -127.86 -29.48
N ASP A 233 -9.37 -126.73 -30.17
CA ASP A 233 -8.16 -126.16 -30.75
C ASP A 233 -7.17 -125.65 -29.66
N ALA A 234 -5.92 -125.42 -30.06
CA ALA A 234 -4.83 -125.09 -29.15
C ALA A 234 -4.59 -123.57 -28.94
N ASN A 235 -5.40 -122.69 -29.54
CA ASN A 235 -5.14 -121.26 -29.59
C ASN A 235 -4.88 -120.61 -28.22
N THR A 236 -3.91 -119.70 -28.19
CA THR A 236 -3.56 -118.88 -27.02
C THR A 236 -3.50 -117.38 -27.34
N GLU A 237 -3.89 -116.95 -28.54
CA GLU A 237 -3.95 -115.54 -28.90
C GLU A 237 -4.92 -114.78 -27.99
N THR A 238 -4.41 -113.73 -27.34
CA THR A 238 -5.17 -112.86 -26.46
C THR A 238 -5.43 -111.49 -27.09
N ARG A 239 -6.59 -110.91 -26.79
CA ARG A 239 -6.86 -109.47 -27.01
C ARG A 239 -7.34 -108.86 -25.70
N SER A 240 -7.04 -107.59 -25.50
CA SER A 240 -7.41 -106.83 -24.30
C SER A 240 -8.29 -105.65 -24.68
N ALA A 241 -9.27 -105.33 -23.84
CA ALA A 241 -10.02 -104.10 -23.93
C ALA A 241 -10.36 -103.57 -22.53
N ALA A 242 -10.45 -102.25 -22.40
CA ALA A 242 -11.05 -101.62 -21.24
C ALA A 242 -12.56 -101.47 -21.44
N THR A 243 -13.32 -101.64 -20.36
CA THR A 243 -14.64 -101.01 -20.25
C THR A 243 -14.48 -99.48 -20.29
N GLN A 244 -15.53 -98.78 -20.70
CA GLN A 244 -15.56 -97.31 -20.59
C GLN A 244 -15.55 -96.90 -19.10
N GLN A 245 -15.13 -95.68 -18.77
CA GLN A 245 -15.26 -95.17 -17.40
C GLN A 245 -16.73 -95.08 -16.98
N GLY A 246 -16.96 -95.03 -15.66
CA GLY A 246 -18.28 -94.71 -15.11
C GLY A 246 -18.65 -93.24 -15.35
N ALA A 247 -19.84 -92.85 -14.90
CA ALA A 247 -20.04 -91.44 -14.56
C ALA A 247 -19.20 -91.15 -13.32
N ASP A 248 -18.43 -90.07 -13.34
CA ASP A 248 -17.69 -89.57 -12.20
C ASP A 248 -18.65 -89.11 -11.10
N THR A 249 -18.32 -89.43 -9.85
CA THR A 249 -19.10 -89.11 -8.65
C THR A 249 -18.21 -88.68 -7.47
N THR A 250 -16.91 -88.47 -7.69
CA THR A 250 -15.96 -88.02 -6.67
C THR A 250 -15.86 -86.49 -6.73
N PRO A 251 -16.14 -85.74 -5.65
CA PRO A 251 -15.86 -84.30 -5.63
C PRO A 251 -14.36 -84.01 -5.51
N PRO A 252 -13.85 -82.92 -6.11
CA PRO A 252 -12.46 -82.51 -5.97
C PRO A 252 -12.01 -82.31 -4.51
N VAL A 253 -10.74 -82.60 -4.24
CA VAL A 253 -10.07 -82.28 -3.00
C VAL A 253 -9.52 -80.85 -3.08
N PHE A 254 -10.00 -79.96 -2.22
CA PHE A 254 -9.65 -78.55 -2.20
C PHE A 254 -9.39 -78.04 -0.78
N SER A 255 -8.39 -77.17 -0.62
CA SER A 255 -8.02 -76.58 0.69
C SER A 255 -8.79 -75.31 1.05
N GLY A 256 -9.71 -74.85 0.19
CA GLY A 256 -10.49 -73.64 0.42
C GLY A 256 -9.75 -72.32 0.14
N LEU A 257 -10.40 -71.22 0.54
CA LEU A 257 -9.92 -69.87 0.31
C LEU A 257 -8.74 -69.52 1.25
N VAL A 258 -7.60 -69.12 0.67
CA VAL A 258 -6.37 -68.83 1.43
C VAL A 258 -6.35 -67.36 1.86
N VAL A 259 -6.62 -66.43 0.94
CA VAL A 259 -6.63 -64.98 1.21
C VAL A 259 -7.86 -64.32 0.60
N ALA A 260 -8.48 -63.42 1.36
CA ALA A 260 -9.31 -62.33 0.83
C ALA A 260 -8.62 -61.00 1.22
N SER A 261 -8.49 -60.06 0.27
CA SER A 261 -7.81 -58.78 0.49
C SER A 261 -8.59 -57.65 -0.15
N ALA A 262 -8.95 -56.62 0.61
CA ALA A 262 -9.54 -55.41 0.04
C ALA A 262 -8.49 -54.64 -0.76
N VAL A 263 -8.87 -54.21 -1.97
CA VAL A 263 -8.02 -53.41 -2.89
C VAL A 263 -8.55 -51.98 -2.99
N SER A 264 -9.87 -51.78 -2.82
CA SER A 264 -10.50 -50.47 -2.86
C SER A 264 -11.80 -50.44 -2.04
N ALA A 265 -12.53 -49.34 -2.15
CA ALA A 265 -13.86 -49.18 -1.58
C ALA A 265 -14.91 -50.11 -2.21
N THR A 266 -14.63 -50.66 -3.40
CA THR A 266 -15.59 -51.45 -4.19
C THR A 266 -15.00 -52.77 -4.71
N GLN A 267 -13.80 -53.15 -4.26
CA GLN A 267 -13.08 -54.34 -4.73
C GLN A 267 -12.40 -55.14 -3.60
N ILE A 268 -12.60 -56.45 -3.63
CA ILE A 268 -11.85 -57.45 -2.84
C ILE A 268 -11.29 -58.51 -3.79
N ASP A 269 -10.02 -58.86 -3.60
CA ASP A 269 -9.32 -59.89 -4.35
C ASP A 269 -9.24 -61.18 -3.52
N LEU A 270 -9.46 -62.32 -4.19
CA LEU A 270 -9.52 -63.65 -3.60
C LEU A 270 -8.44 -64.55 -4.21
N PHE A 271 -7.73 -65.31 -3.37
CA PHE A 271 -6.63 -66.19 -3.79
C PHE A 271 -6.70 -67.56 -3.10
N TRP A 272 -6.48 -68.64 -3.85
CA TRP A 272 -6.46 -70.02 -3.38
C TRP A 272 -5.42 -70.88 -4.12
N GLY A 273 -5.13 -72.08 -3.60
CA GLY A 273 -4.32 -73.10 -4.29
C GLY A 273 -5.17 -73.92 -5.26
N ALA A 274 -4.56 -74.55 -6.27
CA ALA A 274 -5.30 -75.46 -7.14
C ALA A 274 -5.83 -76.68 -6.36
N ALA A 275 -7.09 -77.06 -6.62
CA ALA A 275 -7.66 -78.33 -6.21
C ALA A 275 -7.11 -79.48 -7.06
N ASN A 276 -7.28 -80.71 -6.58
CA ASN A 276 -6.96 -81.94 -7.31
C ASN A 276 -8.14 -82.90 -7.25
N ASP A 277 -8.31 -83.73 -8.28
CA ASP A 277 -9.41 -84.68 -8.39
C ASP A 277 -8.90 -86.03 -8.94
N ASP A 278 -9.72 -87.09 -8.90
CA ASP A 278 -9.35 -88.43 -9.38
C ASP A 278 -9.53 -88.61 -10.91
N THR A 279 -10.41 -87.82 -11.54
CA THR A 279 -10.80 -87.96 -12.95
C THR A 279 -10.64 -86.65 -13.74
N THR A 280 -11.00 -85.52 -13.15
CA THR A 280 -10.90 -84.18 -13.77
C THR A 280 -9.52 -83.57 -13.55
N ALA A 281 -8.87 -83.09 -14.62
CA ALA A 281 -7.57 -82.43 -14.49
C ALA A 281 -7.70 -81.06 -13.79
N ALA A 282 -6.70 -80.67 -13.00
CA ALA A 282 -6.74 -79.43 -12.20
C ALA A 282 -6.89 -78.13 -13.01
N ALA A 283 -6.65 -78.17 -14.33
CA ALA A 283 -6.89 -77.05 -15.25
C ALA A 283 -8.36 -76.96 -15.71
N ASP A 284 -9.14 -78.04 -15.59
CA ASP A 284 -10.55 -78.13 -15.98
C ASP A 284 -11.52 -77.96 -14.80
N ILE A 285 -11.01 -78.03 -13.55
CA ILE A 285 -11.77 -77.74 -12.32
C ILE A 285 -12.21 -76.27 -12.28
N VAL A 286 -13.49 -76.04 -12.00
CA VAL A 286 -14.09 -74.70 -11.80
C VAL A 286 -14.22 -74.39 -10.31
N TYR A 287 -14.14 -73.11 -9.92
CA TYR A 287 -14.31 -72.69 -8.54
C TYR A 287 -15.56 -71.83 -8.39
N ASP A 288 -16.46 -72.27 -7.51
CA ASP A 288 -17.70 -71.61 -7.13
C ASP A 288 -17.50 -70.81 -5.84
N VAL A 289 -17.78 -69.52 -5.89
CA VAL A 289 -17.51 -68.54 -4.83
C VAL A 289 -18.82 -68.05 -4.22
N PHE A 290 -18.95 -68.17 -2.91
CA PHE A 290 -20.14 -67.81 -2.13
C PHE A 290 -19.83 -66.64 -1.21
N GLN A 291 -20.54 -65.53 -1.39
CA GLN A 291 -20.35 -64.28 -0.65
C GLN A 291 -21.49 -64.04 0.33
N SER A 292 -21.17 -63.47 1.50
CA SER A 292 -22.15 -62.90 2.43
C SER A 292 -21.60 -61.65 3.14
N THR A 293 -22.46 -60.90 3.82
CA THR A 293 -22.09 -59.84 4.78
C THR A 293 -22.32 -60.26 6.23
N VAL A 294 -22.77 -61.51 6.45
CA VAL A 294 -23.01 -62.12 7.76
C VAL A 294 -22.19 -63.41 7.83
N SER A 295 -21.46 -63.63 8.92
CA SER A 295 -20.61 -64.83 9.09
C SER A 295 -21.46 -66.10 9.12
N GLY A 296 -21.05 -67.09 8.33
CA GLY A 296 -21.83 -68.32 8.07
C GLY A 296 -23.10 -68.11 7.25
N GLY A 297 -23.29 -66.93 6.64
CA GLY A 297 -24.46 -66.54 5.86
C GLY A 297 -24.39 -66.89 4.38
N GLN A 298 -23.52 -67.81 3.96
CA GLN A 298 -23.36 -68.23 2.56
C GLN A 298 -24.38 -69.32 2.17
N THR A 299 -24.99 -69.20 1.00
CA THR A 299 -25.95 -70.17 0.47
C THR A 299 -25.28 -71.09 -0.55
N PHE A 300 -24.77 -72.25 -0.12
CA PHE A 300 -23.99 -73.17 -0.97
C PHE A 300 -24.73 -73.77 -2.19
N GLY A 301 -26.04 -73.57 -2.31
CA GLY A 301 -26.80 -73.93 -3.51
C GLY A 301 -26.86 -72.86 -4.61
N ALA A 302 -26.28 -71.67 -4.39
CA ALA A 302 -26.31 -70.56 -5.34
C ALA A 302 -25.01 -69.74 -5.25
N PRO A 303 -23.98 -70.06 -6.06
CA PRO A 303 -22.72 -69.31 -6.05
C PRO A 303 -22.93 -67.87 -6.52
N SER A 304 -22.25 -66.94 -5.86
CA SER A 304 -22.21 -65.52 -6.22
C SER A 304 -21.38 -65.28 -7.48
N TYR A 305 -20.33 -66.09 -7.67
CA TYR A 305 -19.49 -66.13 -8.86
C TYR A 305 -19.04 -67.57 -9.14
N SER A 306 -18.77 -67.88 -10.41
CA SER A 306 -18.15 -69.12 -10.85
C SER A 306 -16.98 -68.76 -11.77
N THR A 307 -15.81 -69.34 -11.58
CA THR A 307 -14.61 -68.96 -12.33
C THR A 307 -14.54 -69.61 -13.71
N ALA A 308 -13.59 -69.15 -14.54
CA ALA A 308 -13.06 -70.00 -15.60
C ALA A 308 -12.38 -71.26 -14.99
N PRO A 309 -12.31 -72.38 -15.74
CA PRO A 309 -11.55 -73.55 -15.33
C PRO A 309 -10.08 -73.22 -14.99
N GLY A 310 -9.53 -73.89 -13.98
CA GLY A 310 -8.14 -73.77 -13.56
C GLY A 310 -7.76 -72.45 -12.86
N ALA A 311 -8.71 -71.52 -12.68
CA ALA A 311 -8.42 -70.21 -12.08
C ALA A 311 -8.21 -70.30 -10.55
N THR A 312 -7.05 -69.86 -10.08
CA THR A 312 -6.66 -69.83 -8.66
C THR A 312 -6.95 -68.50 -7.95
N THR A 313 -7.60 -67.56 -8.65
CA THR A 313 -7.84 -66.19 -8.19
C THR A 313 -9.17 -65.64 -8.73
N LEU A 314 -9.84 -64.78 -7.96
CA LEU A 314 -10.98 -63.98 -8.45
C LEU A 314 -10.89 -62.52 -7.97
N GLN A 315 -11.27 -61.60 -8.85
CA GLN A 315 -11.45 -60.17 -8.54
C GLN A 315 -12.94 -59.92 -8.30
N VAL A 316 -13.34 -59.55 -7.08
CA VAL A 316 -14.74 -59.29 -6.73
C VAL A 316 -14.98 -57.78 -6.69
N THR A 317 -15.68 -57.25 -7.71
CA THR A 317 -15.90 -55.81 -7.91
C THR A 317 -17.37 -55.41 -7.77
N GLY A 318 -17.63 -54.13 -7.53
CA GLY A 318 -18.99 -53.58 -7.34
C GLY A 318 -19.52 -53.69 -5.91
N LEU A 319 -18.62 -53.87 -4.95
CA LEU A 319 -18.92 -53.98 -3.51
C LEU A 319 -19.26 -52.62 -2.89
N THR A 320 -19.96 -52.60 -1.75
CA THR A 320 -20.20 -51.36 -1.00
C THR A 320 -18.98 -50.97 -0.14
N PRO A 321 -18.66 -49.67 0.03
CA PRO A 321 -17.58 -49.20 0.92
C PRO A 321 -17.76 -49.58 2.39
N GLN A 322 -16.68 -49.58 3.15
CA GLN A 322 -16.60 -49.89 4.60
C GLN A 322 -17.30 -51.21 5.01
N THR A 323 -17.57 -52.11 4.07
CA THR A 323 -18.43 -53.27 4.27
C THR A 323 -17.59 -54.53 4.39
N THR A 324 -17.79 -55.27 5.47
CA THR A 324 -17.14 -56.57 5.65
C THR A 324 -17.89 -57.62 4.84
N TYR A 325 -17.19 -58.23 3.89
CA TYR A 325 -17.67 -59.37 3.13
C TYR A 325 -16.92 -60.63 3.54
N LEU A 326 -17.65 -61.75 3.53
CA LEU A 326 -17.17 -63.05 3.97
C LEU A 326 -17.41 -64.07 2.85
N PHE A 327 -16.33 -64.74 2.45
CA PHE A 327 -16.26 -65.58 1.27
C PHE A 327 -15.91 -67.01 1.64
N VAL A 328 -16.59 -67.96 1.01
CA VAL A 328 -16.19 -69.37 0.93
C VAL A 328 -16.04 -69.72 -0.54
N VAL A 329 -15.06 -70.55 -0.88
CA VAL A 329 -14.85 -71.07 -2.24
C VAL A 329 -14.94 -72.59 -2.19
N ARG A 330 -15.54 -73.19 -3.22
CA ARG A 330 -15.58 -74.65 -3.45
C ARG A 330 -15.10 -74.96 -4.85
N ALA A 331 -14.35 -76.02 -5.03
CA ALA A 331 -14.04 -76.60 -6.33
C ALA A 331 -15.24 -77.43 -6.83
N ARG A 332 -15.36 -77.52 -8.16
CA ARG A 332 -16.32 -78.38 -8.86
C ARG A 332 -15.66 -78.98 -10.10
N ASP A 333 -15.83 -80.28 -10.27
CA ASP A 333 -15.29 -81.06 -11.39
C ASP A 333 -16.07 -80.85 -12.70
N ALA A 334 -15.68 -81.57 -13.75
CA ALA A 334 -16.31 -81.52 -15.07
C ALA A 334 -17.64 -82.30 -15.16
N ALA A 335 -17.94 -83.20 -14.22
CA ALA A 335 -19.20 -83.94 -14.11
C ALA A 335 -20.27 -83.18 -13.31
N GLY A 336 -19.85 -82.22 -12.48
CA GLY A 336 -20.68 -81.36 -11.64
C GLY A 336 -20.60 -81.65 -10.13
N ASN A 337 -19.79 -82.59 -9.65
CA ASN A 337 -19.65 -82.79 -8.20
C ASN A 337 -18.76 -81.68 -7.59
N SER A 338 -19.09 -81.26 -6.36
CA SER A 338 -18.43 -80.13 -5.70
C SER A 338 -18.19 -80.43 -4.23
N ASP A 339 -17.08 -79.92 -3.70
CA ASP A 339 -16.63 -80.20 -2.34
C ASP A 339 -17.56 -79.62 -1.25
N ASP A 340 -17.30 -80.00 0.02
CA ASP A 340 -18.07 -79.58 1.18
C ASP A 340 -17.44 -78.41 1.96
N ASN A 341 -16.45 -77.70 1.38
CA ASN A 341 -15.68 -76.70 2.09
C ASN A 341 -16.55 -75.57 2.69
N THR A 342 -16.16 -75.17 3.90
CA THR A 342 -16.80 -74.14 4.73
C THR A 342 -15.80 -73.13 5.30
N GLN A 343 -14.53 -73.17 4.89
CA GLN A 343 -13.49 -72.24 5.32
C GLN A 343 -13.81 -70.81 4.85
N GLU A 344 -14.34 -70.00 5.77
CA GLU A 344 -14.70 -68.60 5.57
C GLU A 344 -13.46 -67.69 5.72
N ARG A 345 -13.24 -66.79 4.74
CA ARG A 345 -12.32 -65.65 4.87
C ARG A 345 -13.08 -64.35 4.71
N SER A 346 -12.73 -63.35 5.49
CA SER A 346 -13.33 -62.01 5.40
C SER A 346 -12.32 -60.96 4.97
N ALA A 347 -12.83 -59.93 4.30
CA ALA A 347 -12.15 -58.67 4.11
C ALA A 347 -13.17 -57.52 4.14
N THR A 348 -12.75 -56.36 4.65
CA THR A 348 -13.56 -55.15 4.71
C THR A 348 -13.10 -54.20 3.61
N THR A 349 -13.99 -53.82 2.70
CA THR A 349 -13.70 -52.78 1.70
C THR A 349 -13.26 -51.49 2.38
N THR A 350 -12.40 -50.70 1.73
CA THR A 350 -11.97 -49.42 2.31
C THR A 350 -13.14 -48.44 2.41
N ALA A 351 -12.95 -47.32 3.10
CA ALA A 351 -13.79 -46.15 2.87
C ALA A 351 -13.78 -45.78 1.38
N ALA A 352 -14.88 -45.20 0.90
CA ALA A 352 -14.83 -44.44 -0.33
C ALA A 352 -13.82 -43.30 -0.17
N THR A 353 -13.18 -42.88 -1.27
CA THR A 353 -12.57 -41.55 -1.30
C THR A 353 -13.70 -40.55 -1.11
N ASP A 354 -13.65 -39.74 -0.05
CA ASP A 354 -14.63 -38.66 0.10
C ASP A 354 -14.43 -37.65 -1.03
N THR A 355 -15.53 -37.36 -1.73
CA THR A 355 -15.60 -36.40 -2.84
C THR A 355 -16.56 -35.25 -2.53
N THR A 356 -17.12 -35.21 -1.33
CA THR A 356 -17.94 -34.10 -0.87
C THR A 356 -17.03 -33.01 -0.33
N ALA A 357 -17.40 -31.75 -0.51
CA ALA A 357 -16.66 -30.63 0.05
C ALA A 357 -17.43 -30.05 1.25
N PRO A 358 -16.73 -29.53 2.28
CA PRO A 358 -17.37 -29.04 3.49
C PRO A 358 -18.46 -28.00 3.24
N VAL A 359 -19.57 -28.11 3.96
CA VAL A 359 -20.63 -27.12 3.98
C VAL A 359 -20.17 -25.94 4.85
N PHE A 360 -19.78 -24.85 4.19
CA PHE A 360 -19.25 -23.65 4.85
C PHE A 360 -20.13 -22.41 4.58
N SER A 361 -20.46 -21.68 5.64
CA SER A 361 -21.27 -20.45 5.55
C SER A 361 -20.54 -19.26 4.91
N GLY A 362 -19.23 -19.37 4.70
CA GLY A 362 -18.40 -18.30 4.17
C GLY A 362 -17.91 -17.32 5.22
N LEU A 363 -17.16 -16.32 4.75
CA LEU A 363 -16.55 -15.29 5.60
C LEU A 363 -17.64 -14.43 6.26
N SER A 364 -17.73 -14.49 7.59
CA SER A 364 -18.78 -13.77 8.33
C SER A 364 -18.45 -12.28 8.43
N THR A 365 -17.25 -11.94 8.92
CA THR A 365 -16.78 -10.55 8.99
C THR A 365 -15.35 -10.39 8.50
N ALA A 366 -15.07 -9.20 7.94
CA ALA A 366 -13.73 -8.64 7.83
C ALA A 366 -13.75 -7.31 8.58
N THR A 367 -12.85 -7.10 9.53
CA THR A 367 -12.80 -5.92 10.40
C THR A 367 -11.38 -5.36 10.48
N THR A 368 -11.26 -4.05 10.43
CA THR A 368 -9.96 -3.39 10.45
C THR A 368 -9.32 -3.50 11.84
N ALA A 369 -8.09 -4.03 11.90
CA ALA A 369 -7.34 -4.19 13.14
C ALA A 369 -6.26 -3.10 13.30
N SER A 370 -5.63 -2.68 12.20
CA SER A 370 -4.69 -1.54 12.17
C SER A 370 -4.60 -0.91 10.78
N ASP A 371 -3.60 -0.08 10.57
CA ASP A 371 -3.12 0.42 9.27
C ASP A 371 -2.53 -0.67 8.35
N THR A 372 -2.14 -1.80 8.95
CA THR A 372 -1.35 -2.87 8.31
C THR A 372 -1.99 -4.25 8.51
N GLN A 373 -3.13 -4.33 9.21
CA GLN A 373 -3.79 -5.56 9.61
C GLN A 373 -5.32 -5.51 9.50
N ILE A 374 -5.93 -6.62 9.06
CA ILE A 374 -7.39 -6.87 9.05
C ILE A 374 -7.65 -8.21 9.72
N LEU A 375 -8.58 -8.24 10.67
CA LEU A 375 -9.09 -9.45 11.32
C LEU A 375 -10.25 -10.03 10.51
N LEU A 376 -10.19 -11.33 10.25
CA LEU A 376 -11.22 -12.10 9.57
C LEU A 376 -11.84 -13.10 10.55
N THR A 377 -13.17 -13.26 10.52
CA THR A 377 -13.90 -14.23 11.37
C THR A 377 -15.00 -14.96 10.61
N TRP A 378 -15.23 -16.22 10.96
CA TRP A 378 -16.29 -17.07 10.42
C TRP A 378 -16.79 -18.08 11.46
N SER A 379 -17.95 -18.68 11.22
CA SER A 379 -18.42 -19.87 11.95
C SER A 379 -17.79 -21.13 11.36
N ASP A 380 -17.73 -22.21 12.13
CA ASP A 380 -17.22 -23.50 11.65
C ASP A 380 -17.96 -24.01 10.40
N ALA A 381 -17.21 -24.66 9.52
CA ALA A 381 -17.76 -25.53 8.49
C ALA A 381 -18.11 -26.91 9.07
N THR A 382 -19.01 -27.61 8.39
CA THR A 382 -19.41 -28.98 8.73
C THR A 382 -19.28 -29.87 7.50
N ASP A 383 -18.73 -31.07 7.68
CA ASP A 383 -18.52 -32.05 6.61
C ASP A 383 -19.13 -33.41 6.99
N ASN A 384 -19.20 -34.36 6.05
CA ASN A 384 -19.76 -35.70 6.28
C ASN A 384 -18.75 -36.71 6.88
N GLU A 385 -17.46 -36.60 6.60
CA GLU A 385 -16.43 -37.49 7.15
C GLU A 385 -15.40 -36.73 8.02
N THR A 386 -15.09 -35.47 7.68
CA THR A 386 -14.09 -34.68 8.40
C THR A 386 -14.71 -33.89 9.56
N LEU A 387 -14.12 -34.00 10.76
CA LEU A 387 -14.56 -33.22 11.92
C LEU A 387 -14.25 -31.73 11.73
N SER A 388 -15.12 -30.84 12.22
CA SER A 388 -14.94 -29.38 12.10
C SER A 388 -13.61 -28.87 12.66
N GLU A 389 -13.03 -29.56 13.64
CA GLU A 389 -11.71 -29.24 14.22
C GLU A 389 -10.52 -29.69 13.35
N ASP A 390 -10.74 -30.59 12.38
CA ASP A 390 -9.74 -31.02 11.38
C ASP A 390 -9.80 -30.21 10.06
N ILE A 391 -10.91 -29.51 9.80
CA ILE A 391 -11.09 -28.67 8.60
C ILE A 391 -10.13 -27.48 8.62
N VAL A 392 -9.46 -27.24 7.49
CA VAL A 392 -8.59 -26.06 7.27
C VAL A 392 -9.26 -25.03 6.37
N TYR A 393 -8.98 -23.75 6.59
CA TYR A 393 -9.58 -22.65 5.84
C TYR A 393 -8.56 -21.98 4.91
N HIS A 394 -8.88 -21.94 3.63
CA HIS A 394 -8.13 -21.24 2.59
C HIS A 394 -8.64 -19.80 2.47
N VAL A 395 -7.80 -18.83 2.81
CA VAL A 395 -8.10 -17.39 2.71
C VAL A 395 -7.55 -16.83 1.41
N TYR A 396 -8.40 -16.17 0.62
CA TYR A 396 -8.04 -15.51 -0.64
C TYR A 396 -8.24 -14.00 -0.50
N ARG A 397 -7.16 -13.21 -0.64
CA ARG A 397 -7.15 -11.74 -0.61
C ARG A 397 -7.11 -11.17 -2.03
N SER A 398 -7.76 -10.01 -2.22
CA SER A 398 -7.60 -9.17 -3.39
C SER A 398 -7.57 -7.67 -3.03
N THR A 399 -7.08 -6.84 -3.95
CA THR A 399 -7.28 -5.38 -3.98
C THR A 399 -8.44 -4.96 -4.88
N VAL A 400 -9.05 -5.90 -5.61
CA VAL A 400 -10.15 -5.64 -6.55
C VAL A 400 -11.28 -6.64 -6.28
N SER A 401 -12.47 -6.11 -5.98
CA SER A 401 -13.70 -6.91 -5.75
C SER A 401 -13.92 -7.94 -6.86
N GLY A 402 -14.28 -9.17 -6.48
CA GLY A 402 -14.52 -10.28 -7.40
C GLY A 402 -13.29 -10.87 -8.10
N SER A 403 -12.08 -10.32 -7.92
CA SER A 403 -10.87 -10.79 -8.62
C SER A 403 -9.99 -11.68 -7.71
N TYR A 404 -10.15 -13.00 -7.80
CA TYR A 404 -9.47 -13.97 -6.92
C TYR A 404 -8.77 -15.09 -7.70
N ASN A 405 -7.58 -15.47 -7.24
CA ASN A 405 -6.88 -16.67 -7.70
C ASN A 405 -7.16 -17.84 -6.74
N PHE A 406 -8.23 -18.59 -7.00
CA PHE A 406 -8.61 -19.72 -6.13
C PHE A 406 -7.58 -20.88 -6.11
N SER A 407 -6.63 -20.91 -7.05
CA SER A 407 -5.52 -21.88 -7.08
C SER A 407 -4.34 -21.49 -6.17
N ALA A 408 -4.33 -20.27 -5.60
CA ALA A 408 -3.26 -19.79 -4.74
C ALA A 408 -3.84 -19.04 -3.52
N PRO A 409 -4.16 -19.73 -2.42
CA PRO A 409 -4.60 -19.08 -1.18
C PRO A 409 -3.50 -18.15 -0.65
N THR A 410 -3.91 -16.99 -0.15
CA THR A 410 -3.03 -16.00 0.51
C THR A 410 -2.56 -16.51 1.86
N LEU A 411 -3.39 -17.30 2.55
CA LEU A 411 -3.08 -17.99 3.78
C LEU A 411 -3.93 -19.28 3.87
N VAL A 412 -3.37 -20.34 4.44
CA VAL A 412 -4.12 -21.51 4.92
C VAL A 412 -4.01 -21.53 6.44
N THR A 413 -5.13 -21.70 7.13
CA THR A 413 -5.14 -21.71 8.60
C THR A 413 -4.63 -23.03 9.19
N SER A 414 -4.41 -23.05 10.50
CA SER A 414 -4.44 -24.32 11.24
C SER A 414 -5.84 -24.97 11.16
N PRO A 415 -5.96 -26.29 11.42
CA PRO A 415 -7.24 -26.96 11.57
C PRO A 415 -8.12 -26.31 12.65
N GLY A 416 -9.45 -26.29 12.44
CA GLY A 416 -10.44 -25.77 13.40
C GLY A 416 -10.38 -24.26 13.66
N GLN A 417 -9.55 -23.50 12.93
CA GLN A 417 -9.32 -22.10 13.21
C GLN A 417 -10.39 -21.19 12.56
N THR A 418 -11.29 -20.64 13.37
CA THR A 418 -12.43 -19.78 12.96
C THR A 418 -12.10 -18.29 12.79
N SER A 419 -10.86 -17.86 13.03
CA SER A 419 -10.43 -16.47 12.82
C SER A 419 -8.94 -16.33 12.54
N VAL A 420 -8.57 -15.30 11.76
CA VAL A 420 -7.16 -14.99 11.46
C VAL A 420 -6.97 -13.50 11.18
N THR A 421 -5.84 -12.95 11.62
CA THR A 421 -5.40 -11.59 11.27
C THR A 421 -4.48 -11.64 10.06
N ILE A 422 -4.90 -11.04 8.94
CA ILE A 422 -4.04 -10.88 7.76
C ILE A 422 -3.23 -9.58 7.94
N GLY A 423 -1.91 -9.71 8.04
CA GLY A 423 -0.97 -8.59 8.15
C GLY A 423 -0.25 -8.23 6.84
N SER A 424 0.75 -7.36 6.94
CA SER A 424 1.52 -6.83 5.79
C SER A 424 0.62 -6.23 4.71
N LEU A 425 -0.42 -5.52 5.15
CA LEU A 425 -1.33 -4.76 4.29
C LEU A 425 -0.80 -3.34 4.11
N THR A 426 -1.14 -2.70 2.99
CA THR A 426 -0.89 -1.27 2.76
C THR A 426 -1.88 -0.42 3.55
N ALA A 427 -1.43 0.69 4.13
CA ALA A 427 -2.30 1.68 4.79
C ALA A 427 -3.33 2.30 3.84
N SER A 428 -4.46 2.76 4.39
CA SER A 428 -5.57 3.40 3.67
C SER A 428 -6.07 2.61 2.43
N SER A 429 -5.95 1.27 2.43
CA SER A 429 -6.26 0.45 1.25
C SER A 429 -7.32 -0.61 1.55
N THR A 430 -8.28 -0.74 0.63
CA THR A 430 -9.38 -1.70 0.73
C THR A 430 -8.91 -3.06 0.25
N HIS A 431 -9.10 -4.07 1.09
CA HIS A 431 -8.89 -5.46 0.72
C HIS A 431 -10.20 -6.23 0.78
N TYR A 432 -10.37 -7.08 -0.24
CA TYR A 432 -11.51 -7.96 -0.42
C TYR A 432 -11.05 -9.39 -0.12
N PHE A 433 -11.90 -10.15 0.57
CA PHE A 433 -11.57 -11.47 1.08
C PHE A 433 -12.72 -12.45 0.81
N ILE A 434 -12.35 -13.64 0.36
CA ILE A 434 -13.18 -14.85 0.39
C ILE A 434 -12.42 -15.90 1.19
N VAL A 435 -13.14 -16.67 2.00
CA VAL A 435 -12.60 -17.86 2.67
C VAL A 435 -13.31 -19.08 2.11
N ARG A 436 -12.58 -20.19 1.95
CA ARG A 436 -13.13 -21.50 1.60
C ARG A 436 -12.68 -22.55 2.60
N ALA A 437 -13.55 -23.50 2.92
CA ALA A 437 -13.23 -24.64 3.77
C ALA A 437 -12.66 -25.79 2.93
N LYS A 438 -11.76 -26.57 3.53
CA LYS A 438 -11.14 -27.75 2.93
C LYS A 438 -11.06 -28.90 3.94
N ASP A 439 -11.48 -30.08 3.52
CA ASP A 439 -11.44 -31.33 4.28
C ASP A 439 -10.04 -32.04 4.25
N LEU A 440 -9.95 -33.19 4.94
CA LEU A 440 -8.75 -34.02 4.95
C LEU A 440 -8.53 -34.83 3.66
N ALA A 441 -9.57 -35.14 2.89
CA ALA A 441 -9.47 -35.89 1.63
C ALA A 441 -8.93 -35.04 0.47
N GLY A 442 -9.12 -33.72 0.53
CA GLY A 442 -8.63 -32.73 -0.40
C GLY A 442 -9.68 -31.81 -1.02
N ASN A 443 -10.99 -32.03 -0.80
CA ASN A 443 -12.03 -31.26 -1.48
C ASN A 443 -12.18 -29.86 -0.85
N ILE A 444 -12.58 -28.89 -1.66
CA ILE A 444 -12.65 -27.47 -1.27
C ILE A 444 -14.02 -26.93 -1.66
N ASP A 445 -14.68 -26.23 -0.74
CA ASP A 445 -16.00 -25.64 -1.00
C ASP A 445 -15.95 -24.53 -2.06
N THR A 446 -17.11 -24.23 -2.66
CA THR A 446 -17.21 -23.29 -3.77
C THR A 446 -17.49 -21.85 -3.34
N ASN A 447 -17.19 -21.48 -2.09
CA ASN A 447 -17.58 -20.20 -1.50
C ASN A 447 -17.27 -18.97 -2.35
N THR A 448 -18.19 -18.01 -2.31
CA THR A 448 -18.11 -16.71 -3.00
C THR A 448 -18.55 -15.55 -2.10
N ILE A 449 -18.71 -15.77 -0.78
CA ILE A 449 -19.12 -14.71 0.16
C ILE A 449 -17.94 -13.76 0.39
N GLU A 450 -17.91 -12.70 -0.42
CA GLU A 450 -16.95 -11.60 -0.27
C GLU A 450 -17.27 -10.76 0.97
N ARG A 451 -16.24 -10.42 1.73
CA ARG A 451 -16.21 -9.30 2.68
C ARG A 451 -15.04 -8.40 2.36
N SER A 452 -15.13 -7.13 2.73
CA SER A 452 -14.03 -6.20 2.59
C SER A 452 -13.85 -5.35 3.84
N ALA A 453 -12.61 -4.97 4.12
CA ALA A 453 -12.28 -3.93 5.07
C ALA A 453 -11.19 -3.03 4.48
N THR A 454 -11.18 -1.77 4.89
CA THR A 454 -10.13 -0.80 4.55
C THR A 454 -9.21 -0.68 5.75
N THR A 455 -7.90 -0.83 5.55
CA THR A 455 -6.92 -0.55 6.61
C THR A 455 -7.04 0.89 7.09
N LEU A 456 -6.65 1.15 8.34
CA LEU A 456 -6.56 2.53 8.83
C LEU A 456 -5.56 3.34 8.01
N SER A 457 -5.66 4.66 8.11
CA SER A 457 -4.53 5.53 7.78
C SER A 457 -3.34 5.14 8.67
N GLY A 458 -2.18 4.92 8.05
CA GLY A 458 -0.92 4.71 8.77
C GLY A 458 -0.50 5.95 9.56
N PRO A 459 0.54 5.84 10.39
CA PRO A 459 1.17 7.01 10.97
C PRO A 459 1.59 7.95 9.84
N ASP A 460 1.25 9.23 9.97
CA ASP A 460 1.70 10.23 9.00
C ASP A 460 3.20 10.46 9.17
N THR A 461 3.95 10.19 8.10
CA THR A 461 5.42 10.23 8.06
C THR A 461 5.95 11.18 6.99
N THR A 462 5.07 11.85 6.26
CA THR A 462 5.44 12.89 5.31
C THR A 462 5.39 14.23 6.03
N ALA A 463 6.37 15.09 5.76
CA ALA A 463 6.35 16.45 6.31
C ALA A 463 5.59 17.42 5.37
N PRO A 464 4.96 18.48 5.91
CA PRO A 464 4.24 19.45 5.10
C PRO A 464 5.09 20.08 3.99
N ASN A 465 4.48 20.21 2.81
CA ASN A 465 5.05 20.99 1.73
C ASN A 465 4.79 22.49 1.98
N PHE A 466 5.86 23.20 2.35
CA PHE A 466 5.84 24.61 2.68
C PHE A 466 6.83 25.41 1.84
N THR A 467 6.35 26.49 1.21
CA THR A 467 7.18 27.36 0.35
C THR A 467 8.18 28.22 1.13
N GLY A 468 8.11 28.25 2.47
CA GLY A 468 8.96 29.07 3.32
C GLY A 468 8.35 30.45 3.62
N VAL A 469 9.08 31.24 4.41
CA VAL A 469 8.72 32.63 4.71
C VAL A 469 8.88 33.50 3.46
N ILE A 470 7.84 34.26 3.12
CA ILE A 470 7.77 35.05 1.87
C ILE A 470 8.34 36.45 2.11
N SER A 471 7.99 37.06 3.25
CA SER A 471 8.52 38.35 3.69
C SER A 471 8.83 38.36 5.18
N ALA A 472 9.84 39.17 5.52
CA ALA A 472 10.06 39.70 6.85
C ALA A 472 10.01 41.23 6.72
N THR A 473 9.20 41.90 7.54
CA THR A 473 8.98 43.35 7.47
C THR A 473 9.07 43.93 8.88
N ALA A 474 10.05 44.79 9.14
CA ALA A 474 10.13 45.49 10.42
C ALA A 474 8.94 46.45 10.59
N GLN A 475 8.29 46.40 11.75
CA GLN A 475 7.15 47.26 12.10
C GLN A 475 7.53 48.31 13.14
N SER A 476 8.51 48.02 14.00
CA SER A 476 9.13 48.99 14.91
C SER A 476 10.60 48.63 15.15
N SER A 477 11.29 49.46 15.94
CA SER A 477 12.64 49.18 16.45
C SER A 477 12.76 47.88 17.26
N SER A 478 11.65 47.23 17.64
CA SER A 478 11.64 45.98 18.43
C SER A 478 10.71 44.88 17.89
N THR A 479 10.11 45.06 16.71
CA THR A 479 9.18 44.08 16.12
C THR A 479 9.36 43.87 14.61
N ILE A 480 9.24 42.62 14.17
CA ILE A 480 9.25 42.22 12.75
C ILE A 480 8.05 41.30 12.49
N LEU A 481 7.23 41.64 11.50
CA LEU A 481 6.17 40.79 10.98
C LEU A 481 6.73 39.84 9.92
N LEU A 482 6.51 38.55 10.11
CA LEU A 482 6.76 37.50 9.13
C LEU A 482 5.43 37.11 8.47
N ALA A 483 5.44 36.81 7.17
CA ALA A 483 4.26 36.33 6.45
C ALA A 483 4.60 35.21 5.45
N TRP A 484 3.66 34.28 5.25
CA TRP A 484 3.81 33.12 4.38
C TRP A 484 2.47 32.62 3.83
N ASN A 485 2.53 31.85 2.74
CA ASN A 485 1.38 31.07 2.29
C ASN A 485 1.21 29.84 3.20
N ALA A 486 -0.03 29.37 3.40
CA ALA A 486 -0.26 28.15 4.16
C ALA A 486 0.48 26.95 3.52
N ALA A 487 1.14 26.14 4.34
CA ALA A 487 1.65 24.84 3.94
C ALA A 487 0.51 23.89 3.58
N VAL A 488 0.80 22.89 2.76
CA VAL A 488 -0.12 21.82 2.39
C VAL A 488 0.49 20.46 2.74
N ASP A 489 -0.35 19.54 3.17
CA ASP A 489 0.07 18.23 3.67
C ASP A 489 -0.94 17.14 3.24
N ASN A 490 -0.52 15.88 3.26
CA ASN A 490 -1.33 14.73 2.82
C ASN A 490 -2.35 14.21 3.85
N VAL A 491 -2.17 14.47 5.15
CA VAL A 491 -3.08 14.03 6.20
C VAL A 491 -3.53 15.18 7.10
N THR A 492 -2.61 16.07 7.48
CA THR A 492 -2.88 17.20 8.38
C THR A 492 -3.51 18.38 7.62
N PRO A 493 -4.75 18.79 7.92
CA PRO A 493 -5.37 19.94 7.26
C PRO A 493 -4.56 21.23 7.49
N ALA A 494 -4.49 22.13 6.51
CA ALA A 494 -3.67 23.34 6.59
C ALA A 494 -3.96 24.25 7.81
N GLY A 495 -5.20 24.23 8.32
CA GLY A 495 -5.59 24.92 9.57
C GLY A 495 -5.06 24.28 10.86
N SER A 496 -4.54 23.06 10.79
CA SER A 496 -3.95 22.29 11.90
C SER A 496 -2.41 22.31 11.90
N ILE A 497 -1.78 22.76 10.82
CA ILE A 497 -0.31 22.84 10.69
C ILE A 497 0.24 23.97 11.57
N VAL A 498 1.31 23.68 12.32
CA VAL A 498 2.04 24.64 13.17
C VAL A 498 3.30 25.12 12.44
N TYR A 499 3.65 26.39 12.61
CA TYR A 499 4.86 26.96 12.02
C TYR A 499 5.89 27.25 13.11
N ASP A 500 7.10 26.75 12.91
CA ASP A 500 8.26 26.91 13.79
C ASP A 500 9.19 27.97 13.20
N ILE A 501 9.41 29.05 13.96
CA ILE A 501 10.22 30.19 13.55
C ILE A 501 11.60 30.09 14.19
N TYR A 502 12.63 30.12 13.34
CA TYR A 502 14.04 30.14 13.71
C TYR A 502 14.64 31.48 13.28
N HIS A 503 15.40 32.14 14.15
CA HIS A 503 16.06 33.40 13.84
C HIS A 503 17.54 33.42 14.25
N ALA A 504 18.33 34.22 13.54
CA ALA A 504 19.71 34.53 13.88
C ALA A 504 20.03 36.00 13.50
N THR A 505 21.11 36.54 14.07
CA THR A 505 21.67 37.87 13.70
C THR A 505 22.65 37.80 12.53
N ASN A 506 22.90 36.61 12.00
CA ASN A 506 23.87 36.32 10.95
C ASN A 506 23.21 35.41 9.90
N PRO A 507 23.51 35.57 8.59
CA PRO A 507 22.94 34.72 7.55
C PRO A 507 23.26 33.24 7.77
N GLY A 508 22.28 32.36 7.58
CA GLY A 508 22.42 30.90 7.67
C GLY A 508 22.75 30.34 9.06
N ALA A 509 22.73 31.16 10.12
CA ALA A 509 23.15 30.77 11.48
C ALA A 509 21.99 30.28 12.38
N GLN A 510 20.84 29.92 11.81
CA GLN A 510 19.66 29.48 12.55
C GLN A 510 19.87 28.08 13.17
N ASN A 511 19.57 27.94 14.47
CA ASN A 511 19.64 26.66 15.16
C ASN A 511 18.37 25.81 14.94
N PHE A 512 18.32 25.02 13.86
CA PHE A 512 17.17 24.19 13.53
C PHE A 512 16.80 23.10 14.56
N ALA A 513 17.63 22.85 15.58
CA ALA A 513 17.31 21.89 16.66
C ALA A 513 16.27 22.42 17.66
N VAL A 514 16.17 23.75 17.86
CA VAL A 514 15.24 24.37 18.82
C VAL A 514 14.63 25.63 18.19
N PRO A 515 13.30 25.69 17.94
CA PRO A 515 12.67 26.90 17.42
C PRO A 515 12.67 28.01 18.46
N ASN A 516 12.84 29.25 18.02
CA ASN A 516 12.73 30.42 18.88
C ASN A 516 11.26 30.69 19.25
N PHE A 517 10.34 30.42 18.32
CA PHE A 517 8.89 30.55 18.51
C PHE A 517 8.16 29.45 17.73
N SER A 518 6.97 29.06 18.20
CA SER A 518 6.00 28.25 17.45
C SER A 518 4.67 28.99 17.39
N THR A 519 3.96 28.92 16.27
CA THR A 519 2.63 29.55 16.14
C THR A 519 1.52 28.71 16.77
N SER A 520 0.32 29.29 16.87
CA SER A 520 -0.90 28.49 16.87
C SER A 520 -1.05 27.74 15.53
N PRO A 521 -1.82 26.65 15.47
CA PRO A 521 -2.19 26.00 14.21
C PRO A 521 -2.82 26.98 13.21
N GLY A 522 -2.55 26.79 11.92
CA GLY A 522 -3.20 27.52 10.82
C GLY A 522 -2.76 28.97 10.61
N ALA A 523 -1.71 29.44 11.28
CA ALA A 523 -1.21 30.80 11.14
C ALA A 523 -0.63 31.08 9.73
N SER A 524 -0.91 32.27 9.17
CA SER A 524 -0.35 32.77 7.89
C SER A 524 0.82 33.76 8.07
N GLY A 525 1.26 33.96 9.31
CA GLY A 525 2.31 34.88 9.67
C GLY A 525 2.50 34.96 11.19
N TYR A 526 3.52 35.69 11.63
CA TYR A 526 3.84 35.87 13.05
C TYR A 526 4.59 37.18 13.28
N THR A 527 4.17 37.97 14.27
CA THR A 527 4.94 39.15 14.71
C THR A 527 5.94 38.73 15.77
N VAL A 528 7.22 38.70 15.40
CA VAL A 528 8.32 38.53 16.34
C VAL A 528 8.52 39.84 17.11
N THR A 529 8.62 39.75 18.43
CA THR A 529 8.73 40.89 19.35
C THR A 529 9.95 40.75 20.26
N GLY A 530 10.30 41.83 20.99
CA GLY A 530 11.46 41.83 21.90
C GLY A 530 12.81 41.88 21.17
N LEU A 531 12.80 42.31 19.91
CA LEU A 531 14.01 42.45 19.09
C LEU A 531 14.82 43.69 19.50
N SER A 532 16.12 43.64 19.23
CA SER A 532 17.01 44.80 19.44
C SER A 532 16.86 45.81 18.29
N PRO A 533 16.94 47.12 18.55
CA PRO A 533 16.98 48.15 17.51
C PRO A 533 18.19 48.06 16.58
N SER A 534 18.11 48.65 15.39
CA SER A 534 19.19 48.71 14.40
C SER A 534 19.81 47.35 14.01
N THR A 535 19.09 46.24 14.24
CA THR A 535 19.64 44.88 14.19
C THR A 535 18.99 44.10 13.06
N THR A 536 19.80 43.49 12.19
CA THR A 536 19.33 42.60 11.12
C THR A 536 19.08 41.21 11.69
N TYR A 537 17.83 40.76 11.58
CA TYR A 537 17.45 39.39 11.92
C TYR A 537 17.13 38.60 10.64
N TYR A 538 17.64 37.39 10.59
CA TYR A 538 17.52 36.43 9.50
C TYR A 538 16.60 35.29 9.94
N PHE A 539 15.43 35.19 9.31
CA PHE A 539 14.39 34.23 9.68
C PHE A 539 14.29 33.10 8.67
N VAL A 540 14.19 31.87 9.19
CA VAL A 540 13.70 30.70 8.45
C VAL A 540 12.50 30.17 9.22
N VAL A 541 11.44 29.80 8.49
CA VAL A 541 10.23 29.21 9.07
C VAL A 541 10.08 27.81 8.50
N ARG A 542 9.65 26.87 9.34
CA ARG A 542 9.37 25.48 8.97
C ARG A 542 7.97 25.08 9.41
N ALA A 543 7.23 24.42 8.55
CA ALA A 543 5.94 23.82 8.87
C ALA A 543 6.12 22.47 9.59
N ARG A 544 5.17 22.17 10.47
CA ARG A 544 5.06 20.92 11.23
C ARG A 544 3.62 20.43 11.26
N ASP A 545 3.43 19.17 10.91
CA ASP A 545 2.12 18.50 10.89
C ASP A 545 1.63 18.08 12.30
N GLY A 546 0.48 17.38 12.35
CA GLY A 546 -0.12 16.89 13.59
C GLY A 546 0.51 15.62 14.18
N ALA A 547 1.30 14.87 13.40
CA ALA A 547 2.09 13.72 13.88
C ALA A 547 3.48 14.16 14.40
N GLY A 548 3.95 15.34 14.00
CA GLY A 548 5.18 15.98 14.43
C GLY A 548 6.29 16.02 13.39
N ASN A 549 6.08 15.55 12.14
CA ASN A 549 7.11 15.67 11.11
C ASN A 549 7.29 17.15 10.73
N ARG A 550 8.51 17.50 10.31
CA ARG A 550 8.91 18.87 9.98
C ARG A 550 9.52 18.92 8.59
N ASP A 551 9.25 20.00 7.89
CA ASP A 551 9.91 20.26 6.63
C ASP A 551 11.44 20.48 6.82
N VAL A 552 12.14 20.56 5.68
CA VAL A 552 13.56 20.92 5.61
C VAL A 552 13.77 22.29 4.97
N ASN A 553 12.84 23.22 5.17
CA ASN A 553 12.87 24.53 4.53
C ASN A 553 14.08 25.36 5.01
N LEU A 554 14.69 26.07 4.06
CA LEU A 554 15.88 26.90 4.22
C LEU A 554 15.72 28.26 3.52
N ILE A 555 14.48 28.66 3.19
CA ILE A 555 14.19 29.96 2.59
C ILE A 555 14.31 31.02 3.67
N GLU A 556 15.47 31.68 3.68
CA GLU A 556 15.76 32.79 4.58
C GLU A 556 15.08 34.09 4.10
N ARG A 557 14.59 34.88 5.07
CA ARG A 557 14.19 36.28 4.87
C ARG A 557 14.79 37.14 5.98
N SER A 558 15.47 38.21 5.59
CA SER A 558 16.07 39.16 6.52
C SER A 558 15.27 40.46 6.63
N ALA A 559 15.16 41.01 7.83
CA ALA A 559 14.75 42.39 8.03
C ALA A 559 15.57 43.05 9.15
N THR A 560 15.89 44.32 8.97
CA THR A 560 16.59 45.15 9.95
C THR A 560 15.56 45.97 10.72
N THR A 561 15.55 45.86 12.04
CA THR A 561 14.78 46.79 12.88
C THR A 561 15.28 48.22 12.68
N PRO A 562 14.42 49.24 12.56
CA PRO A 562 14.82 50.63 12.59
C PRO A 562 15.65 50.99 13.83
N VAL A 563 16.33 52.14 13.76
CA VAL A 563 16.84 52.80 14.96
C VAL A 563 15.73 52.95 16.00
N ALA A 564 16.08 52.90 17.28
CA ALA A 564 15.16 53.32 18.32
C ALA A 564 14.92 54.82 18.16
N ASP A 565 13.65 55.21 18.04
CA ASP A 565 13.26 56.60 18.17
C ASP A 565 13.40 57.03 19.62
N VAL A 566 14.40 57.88 19.85
CA VAL A 566 14.79 58.44 21.16
C VAL A 566 14.60 59.96 21.18
N THR A 567 13.85 60.50 20.21
CA THR A 567 13.65 61.93 19.99
C THR A 567 12.42 62.39 20.77
N PRO A 568 12.54 63.23 21.82
CA PRO A 568 11.37 63.67 22.56
C PRO A 568 10.49 64.61 21.74
N PRO A 569 9.15 64.52 21.84
CA PRO A 569 8.27 65.44 21.14
C PRO A 569 8.40 66.86 21.69
N PHE A 570 8.15 67.86 20.86
CA PHE A 570 8.17 69.28 21.22
C PHE A 570 6.94 70.04 20.70
N ILE A 571 6.63 71.19 21.29
CA ILE A 571 5.57 72.08 20.79
C ILE A 571 6.11 72.83 19.56
N SER A 572 5.52 72.58 18.39
CA SER A 572 5.91 73.18 17.11
C SER A 572 5.24 74.53 16.86
N THR A 573 3.98 74.69 17.28
CA THR A 573 3.27 75.98 17.31
C THR A 573 2.29 76.03 18.48
N ASP A 574 2.09 77.21 19.06
CA ASP A 574 1.03 77.47 20.03
C ASP A 574 0.29 78.79 19.70
N ASN A 575 -1.01 78.80 19.94
CA ASN A 575 -1.88 79.95 19.71
C ASN A 575 -2.85 80.08 20.89
N PHE A 576 -2.52 80.97 21.83
CA PHE A 576 -3.36 81.36 22.96
C PHE A 576 -4.13 82.62 22.58
N SER A 577 -5.40 82.49 22.16
CA SER A 577 -6.19 83.65 21.73
C SER A 577 -6.81 84.37 22.93
N THR A 578 -6.24 85.52 23.29
CA THR A 578 -6.65 86.36 24.43
C THR A 578 -7.93 87.15 24.12
N GLY A 579 -9.02 86.43 23.88
CA GLY A 579 -10.34 86.98 23.63
C GLY A 579 -11.13 87.21 24.93
N SER A 580 -11.14 88.45 25.43
CA SER A 580 -12.02 88.90 26.52
C SER A 580 -13.51 88.58 26.28
N ALA A 581 -13.91 88.38 25.01
CA ALA A 581 -15.29 88.11 24.58
C ALA A 581 -15.49 86.72 23.91
N LEU A 582 -14.79 85.66 24.34
CA LEU A 582 -14.93 84.30 23.77
C LEU A 582 -15.65 83.26 24.65
N VAL A 583 -16.01 83.59 25.89
CA VAL A 583 -16.94 82.79 26.72
C VAL A 583 -18.03 83.71 27.28
N SER A 584 -19.29 83.25 27.25
CA SER A 584 -20.45 84.05 27.67
C SER A 584 -20.32 84.53 29.12
N GLY A 585 -20.03 85.82 29.30
CA GLY A 585 -19.96 86.48 30.61
C GLY A 585 -18.78 86.06 31.50
N THR A 586 -17.73 85.39 30.99
CA THR A 586 -16.55 85.03 31.77
C THR A 586 -15.24 85.18 31.00
N THR A 587 -14.22 85.63 31.72
CA THR A 587 -12.85 85.90 31.27
C THR A 587 -12.03 84.61 31.14
N GLY A 588 -11.35 84.45 30.00
CA GLY A 588 -10.71 83.20 29.59
C GLY A 588 -9.97 83.30 28.25
N PHE A 589 -9.51 82.16 27.75
CA PHE A 589 -8.95 82.02 26.39
C PHE A 589 -9.25 80.64 25.80
N VAL A 590 -9.15 80.54 24.48
CA VAL A 590 -9.04 79.24 23.77
C VAL A 590 -7.60 79.08 23.32
N ALA A 591 -7.01 77.91 23.55
CA ALA A 591 -5.69 77.56 23.08
C ALA A 591 -5.76 76.45 22.03
N SER A 592 -4.93 76.58 21.01
CA SER A 592 -4.57 75.52 20.09
C SER A 592 -3.05 75.29 20.17
N VAL A 593 -2.63 74.05 20.38
CA VAL A 593 -1.23 73.66 20.56
C VAL A 593 -0.93 72.51 19.62
N THR A 594 0.07 72.68 18.77
CA THR A 594 0.53 71.65 17.83
C THR A 594 1.92 71.17 18.23
N PHE A 595 2.12 69.87 18.18
CA PHE A 595 3.37 69.20 18.52
C PHE A 595 4.20 68.88 17.25
N SER A 596 5.37 68.30 17.42
CA SER A 596 6.20 67.74 16.33
C SER A 596 5.55 66.53 15.66
N GLU A 597 4.77 65.77 16.43
CA GLU A 597 4.17 64.50 16.04
C GLU A 597 2.90 64.19 16.85
N ILE A 598 2.35 62.98 16.71
CA ILE A 598 1.19 62.54 17.47
C ILE A 598 1.62 62.30 18.92
N VAL A 599 0.99 63.02 19.85
CA VAL A 599 1.21 62.86 21.29
C VAL A 599 -0.06 62.40 22.02
N SER A 600 0.18 61.65 23.08
CA SER A 600 -0.79 61.08 24.01
C SER A 600 -0.65 61.68 25.42
N GLY A 601 -1.68 61.47 26.25
CA GLY A 601 -1.64 61.85 27.67
C GLY A 601 -1.97 63.31 27.99
N ILE A 602 -2.50 64.09 27.05
CA ILE A 602 -2.90 65.49 27.30
C ILE A 602 -4.24 65.55 28.04
N ASN A 603 -4.25 66.24 29.19
CA ASN A 603 -5.40 66.39 30.09
C ASN A 603 -5.13 67.46 31.16
N ALA A 604 -6.13 67.79 31.99
CA ALA A 604 -6.03 68.79 33.07
C ALA A 604 -5.11 68.43 34.25
N THR A 605 -4.50 67.24 34.27
CA THR A 605 -3.43 66.87 35.23
C THR A 605 -2.03 67.04 34.64
N ASN A 606 -1.89 66.94 33.31
CA ASN A 606 -0.61 67.11 32.60
C ASN A 606 -0.46 68.49 31.93
N ILE A 607 -1.52 69.30 31.88
CA ILE A 607 -1.48 70.74 31.61
C ILE A 607 -2.02 71.46 32.83
N THR A 608 -1.28 72.43 33.35
CA THR A 608 -1.70 73.27 34.47
C THR A 608 -1.62 74.75 34.09
N ILE A 609 -2.43 75.56 34.76
CA ILE A 609 -2.28 77.02 34.80
C ILE A 609 -2.14 77.38 36.28
N ASP A 610 -1.23 78.30 36.59
CA ASP A 610 -1.12 78.87 37.93
C ASP A 610 -2.40 79.63 38.35
N HIS A 611 -2.49 79.94 39.64
CA HIS A 611 -3.63 80.66 40.24
C HIS A 611 -5.03 80.03 40.05
N GLY A 612 -5.13 78.80 39.52
CA GLY A 612 -6.32 77.95 39.64
C GLY A 612 -7.37 78.08 38.52
N ALA A 613 -6.97 78.48 37.31
CA ALA A 613 -7.87 78.54 36.16
C ALA A 613 -8.50 77.16 35.83
N THR A 614 -9.75 77.16 35.37
CA THR A 614 -10.46 75.92 35.00
C THR A 614 -10.16 75.56 33.55
N LEU A 615 -9.58 74.36 33.34
CA LEU A 615 -9.28 73.80 32.02
C LEU A 615 -10.40 72.86 31.54
N SER A 616 -10.77 72.94 30.26
CA SER A 616 -11.86 72.16 29.66
C SER A 616 -11.66 71.99 28.14
N GLY A 617 -12.51 71.20 27.49
CA GLY A 617 -12.58 71.16 26.01
C GLY A 617 -11.48 70.38 25.29
N PHE A 618 -10.67 69.59 26.01
CA PHE A 618 -9.65 68.71 25.42
C PHE A 618 -10.24 67.75 24.37
N SER A 619 -9.51 67.51 23.28
CA SER A 619 -9.80 66.44 22.32
C SER A 619 -9.72 65.05 22.97
N THR A 620 -10.47 64.08 22.45
CA THR A 620 -10.64 62.74 23.06
C THR A 620 -9.77 61.65 22.41
N SER A 621 -8.78 62.03 21.61
CA SER A 621 -7.97 61.12 20.79
C SER A 621 -6.58 61.69 20.56
N ASP A 622 -5.57 60.82 20.52
CA ASP A 622 -4.18 61.19 20.25
C ASP A 622 -4.07 61.91 18.90
N SER A 623 -3.35 63.04 18.90
CA SER A 623 -3.35 64.02 17.82
C SER A 623 -2.05 64.83 17.82
N ILE A 624 -1.71 65.41 16.67
CA ILE A 624 -0.62 66.39 16.54
C ILE A 624 -1.08 67.77 17.05
N THR A 625 -2.34 68.15 16.81
CA THR A 625 -2.93 69.41 17.29
C THR A 625 -4.00 69.14 18.34
N TRP A 626 -3.89 69.83 19.47
CA TRP A 626 -4.78 69.75 20.62
C TRP A 626 -5.38 71.13 20.91
N ASN A 627 -6.69 71.15 21.19
CA ASN A 627 -7.40 72.36 21.59
C ASN A 627 -7.86 72.25 23.05
N PHE A 628 -7.88 73.36 23.78
CA PHE A 628 -8.48 73.44 25.11
C PHE A 628 -8.94 74.88 25.43
N THR A 629 -9.88 75.00 26.36
CA THR A 629 -10.43 76.28 26.83
C THR A 629 -10.09 76.47 28.30
N ALA A 630 -9.57 77.64 28.65
CA ALA A 630 -9.32 78.07 30.02
C ALA A 630 -10.29 79.18 30.43
N SER A 631 -10.84 79.10 31.64
CA SER A 631 -11.80 80.07 32.17
C SER A 631 -11.58 80.41 33.64
N GLY A 632 -12.13 81.55 34.08
CA GLY A 632 -11.97 82.05 35.45
C GLY A 632 -10.70 82.88 35.66
N LEU A 633 -10.18 83.49 34.59
CA LEU A 633 -8.98 84.33 34.65
C LEU A 633 -9.31 85.76 35.13
N THR A 634 -8.35 86.46 35.71
CA THR A 634 -8.48 87.87 36.09
C THR A 634 -7.81 88.74 35.05
N ASP A 635 -8.50 89.76 34.56
CA ASP A 635 -7.95 90.70 33.56
C ASP A 635 -6.73 91.45 34.10
N GLY A 636 -5.83 91.87 33.22
CA GLY A 636 -4.58 92.54 33.58
C GLY A 636 -3.55 91.66 34.31
N THR A 637 -3.77 90.34 34.40
CA THR A 637 -2.95 89.38 35.15
C THR A 637 -2.12 88.50 34.20
N ARG A 638 -0.90 88.13 34.61
CA ARG A 638 -0.08 87.11 33.94
C ARG A 638 -0.38 85.72 34.51
N TYR A 639 -0.43 84.74 33.62
CA TYR A 639 -0.56 83.33 33.97
C TYR A 639 0.55 82.53 33.28
N THR A 640 0.92 81.41 33.89
CA THR A 640 1.92 80.46 33.39
C THR A 640 1.24 79.14 33.07
N VAL A 641 0.99 78.89 31.77
CA VAL A 641 0.52 77.58 31.29
C VAL A 641 1.72 76.64 31.25
N SER A 642 1.64 75.49 31.91
CA SER A 642 2.75 74.52 32.02
C SER A 642 2.33 73.14 31.51
N PHE A 643 3.21 72.50 30.75
CA PHE A 643 3.04 71.16 30.17
C PHE A 643 3.98 70.18 30.86
N GLY A 644 3.43 69.09 31.41
CA GLY A 644 4.14 68.12 32.24
C GLY A 644 4.62 66.87 31.47
N ALA A 645 5.62 66.19 32.03
CA ALA A 645 6.28 64.99 31.48
C ALA A 645 5.40 63.71 31.44
N GLY A 646 4.09 63.85 31.64
CA GLY A 646 3.10 62.81 31.36
C GLY A 646 2.66 62.76 29.88
N ILE A 647 2.98 63.79 29.09
CA ILE A 647 2.72 63.83 27.65
C ILE A 647 3.83 63.09 26.91
N ARG A 648 3.47 62.18 25.98
CA ARG A 648 4.41 61.28 25.29
C ARG A 648 4.06 61.06 23.82
N ASP A 649 5.07 60.80 22.99
CA ASP A 649 4.91 60.32 21.62
C ASP A 649 4.48 58.83 21.57
N GLY A 650 4.35 58.27 20.36
CA GLY A 650 4.09 56.85 20.15
C GLY A 650 5.25 55.91 20.51
N SER A 651 6.47 56.44 20.64
CA SER A 651 7.69 55.74 21.06
C SER A 651 7.88 55.76 22.60
N SER A 652 6.95 56.40 23.32
CA SER A 652 6.98 56.67 24.76
C SER A 652 8.04 57.66 25.27
N ASN A 653 8.71 58.43 24.39
CA ASN A 653 9.57 59.53 24.85
C ASN A 653 8.71 60.64 25.47
N ALA A 654 9.20 61.25 26.56
CA ALA A 654 8.44 62.25 27.31
C ALA A 654 8.72 63.66 26.82
N LEU A 655 7.67 64.45 26.60
CA LEU A 655 7.76 65.90 26.39
C LEU A 655 8.59 66.54 27.50
N ALA A 656 9.63 67.29 27.13
CA ALA A 656 10.42 68.06 28.07
C ALA A 656 9.54 69.13 28.76
N PRO A 657 9.55 69.26 30.10
CA PRO A 657 8.72 70.23 30.82
C PRO A 657 8.92 71.64 30.27
N THR A 658 7.82 72.24 29.81
CA THR A 658 7.82 73.52 29.10
C THR A 658 6.64 74.37 29.58
N SER A 659 6.79 75.69 29.55
CA SER A 659 5.75 76.62 29.95
C SER A 659 5.65 77.83 29.03
N ARG A 660 4.55 78.56 29.19
CA ARG A 660 4.20 79.77 28.45
C ARG A 660 3.62 80.80 29.42
N GLU A 661 4.27 81.95 29.53
CA GLU A 661 3.61 83.14 30.07
C GLU A 661 2.57 83.62 29.05
N ILE A 662 1.36 83.84 29.54
CA ILE A 662 0.27 84.52 28.84
C ILE A 662 -0.15 85.72 29.69
N TYR A 663 -0.65 86.77 29.04
CA TYR A 663 -1.17 87.96 29.71
C TYR A 663 -2.60 88.17 29.27
N VAL A 664 -3.54 88.21 30.20
CA VAL A 664 -4.91 88.61 29.89
C VAL A 664 -4.93 90.14 29.86
N ALA A 665 -5.21 90.72 28.70
CA ALA A 665 -5.24 92.15 28.51
C ALA A 665 -6.29 92.83 29.41
N ALA A 666 -6.09 94.11 29.71
CA ALA A 666 -7.07 94.91 30.47
C ALA A 666 -8.17 95.48 29.56
N ASP A 667 -7.81 95.81 28.31
CA ASP A 667 -8.69 96.34 27.27
C ASP A 667 -8.25 95.77 25.91
N VAL A 668 -9.16 95.71 24.93
CA VAL A 668 -8.86 95.35 23.54
C VAL A 668 -9.34 96.45 22.60
N LEU A 669 -8.48 96.86 21.66
CA LEU A 669 -8.82 97.82 20.60
C LEU A 669 -8.71 97.16 19.21
N TYR A 670 -9.67 97.46 18.34
CA TYR A 670 -9.77 96.90 16.99
C TYR A 670 -9.39 97.93 15.93
N VAL A 671 -8.63 97.50 14.92
CA VAL A 671 -8.12 98.34 13.82
C VAL A 671 -8.37 97.67 12.46
N ARG A 672 -8.92 98.41 11.50
CA ARG A 672 -9.37 97.93 10.18
C ARG A 672 -9.12 98.97 9.09
N PRO A 673 -8.62 98.61 7.88
CA PRO A 673 -8.41 99.60 6.83
C PRO A 673 -9.73 100.24 6.42
N GLY A 674 -9.81 101.57 6.48
CA GLY A 674 -11.03 102.32 6.17
C GLY A 674 -12.15 102.24 7.21
N GLY A 675 -11.82 101.89 8.47
CA GLY A 675 -12.66 101.86 9.68
C GLY A 675 -14.13 102.32 9.59
N ALA A 676 -15.04 101.40 9.89
CA ALA A 676 -16.50 101.65 9.93
C ALA A 676 -16.98 101.97 11.36
N GLY A 677 -18.26 102.34 11.48
CA GLY A 677 -18.93 102.58 12.77
C GLY A 677 -18.52 103.89 13.46
N VAL A 678 -18.67 103.93 14.77
CA VAL A 678 -18.06 104.98 15.60
C VAL A 678 -16.60 104.60 15.77
N GLN A 679 -15.67 105.40 15.27
CA GLN A 679 -14.23 105.07 15.28
C GLN A 679 -13.62 105.28 16.67
N ASP A 680 -14.02 104.42 17.63
CA ASP A 680 -13.52 104.38 19.00
C ASP A 680 -12.62 103.15 19.28
N GLY A 681 -12.66 102.15 18.40
CA GLY A 681 -11.87 100.93 18.51
C GLY A 681 -12.41 99.89 19.50
N SER A 682 -13.51 100.13 20.20
CA SER A 682 -14.03 99.24 21.27
C SER A 682 -14.53 97.87 20.80
N SER A 683 -14.79 97.71 19.49
CA SER A 683 -15.28 96.45 18.90
C SER A 683 -14.93 96.34 17.42
N PRO A 684 -14.98 95.13 16.81
CA PRO A 684 -14.77 94.93 15.37
C PRO A 684 -15.61 95.83 14.44
N ALA A 685 -16.81 96.23 14.89
CA ALA A 685 -17.73 97.08 14.13
C ALA A 685 -17.41 98.59 14.21
N ASN A 686 -16.65 98.98 15.24
CA ASN A 686 -16.22 100.36 15.56
C ASN A 686 -14.70 100.54 15.35
N ALA A 687 -14.08 99.65 14.58
CA ALA A 687 -12.64 99.55 14.45
C ALA A 687 -11.99 100.82 13.86
N LEU A 688 -10.89 101.26 14.48
CA LEU A 688 -10.15 102.47 14.08
C LEU A 688 -9.50 102.28 12.69
N PRO A 689 -9.46 103.32 11.83
CA PRO A 689 -8.90 103.20 10.49
C PRO A 689 -7.36 103.10 10.44
N LEU A 690 -6.65 103.47 11.52
CA LEU A 690 -5.18 103.49 11.61
C LEU A 690 -4.67 102.89 12.93
N VAL A 691 -3.48 102.29 12.89
CA VAL A 691 -2.84 101.67 14.07
C VAL A 691 -2.29 102.75 15.01
N SER A 692 -1.78 103.87 14.48
CA SER A 692 -1.35 105.02 15.26
C SER A 692 -2.47 105.68 16.07
N GLN A 693 -3.73 105.63 15.59
CA GLN A 693 -4.88 106.12 16.34
C GLN A 693 -5.18 105.22 17.55
N ALA A 694 -5.21 103.90 17.38
CA ALA A 694 -5.37 102.97 18.50
C ALA A 694 -4.23 103.13 19.51
N LEU A 695 -2.98 103.24 19.04
CA LEU A 695 -1.82 103.52 19.89
C LEU A 695 -1.92 104.87 20.60
N SER A 696 -2.57 105.89 20.02
CA SER A 696 -2.72 107.19 20.67
C SER A 696 -3.61 107.11 21.93
N ILE A 697 -4.70 106.33 21.88
CA ILE A 697 -5.65 106.16 23.00
C ILE A 697 -5.30 105.00 23.95
N ALA A 698 -4.56 103.97 23.49
CA ALA A 698 -4.23 102.78 24.28
C ALA A 698 -3.49 103.08 25.60
N ALA A 699 -3.79 102.29 26.64
CA ALA A 699 -3.15 102.33 27.95
C ALA A 699 -2.20 101.13 28.14
N ALA A 700 -1.28 101.19 29.11
CA ALA A 700 -0.32 100.11 29.34
C ALA A 700 -1.04 98.82 29.83
N GLY A 701 -1.19 97.83 28.95
CA GLY A 701 -1.98 96.62 29.15
C GLY A 701 -3.13 96.43 28.15
N THR A 702 -3.29 97.34 27.18
CA THR A 702 -4.21 97.19 26.03
C THR A 702 -3.60 96.31 24.94
N ASP A 703 -4.40 95.38 24.39
CA ASP A 703 -4.07 94.64 23.16
C ASP A 703 -4.73 95.30 21.95
N ILE A 704 -3.99 95.52 20.86
CA ILE A 704 -4.49 96.09 19.60
C ILE A 704 -4.58 94.99 18.53
N TYR A 705 -5.79 94.64 18.12
CA TYR A 705 -6.05 93.65 17.06
C TYR A 705 -6.21 94.35 15.70
N VAL A 706 -5.40 93.94 14.74
CA VAL A 706 -5.26 94.58 13.43
C VAL A 706 -5.71 93.61 12.33
N GLN A 707 -6.73 94.00 11.57
CA GLN A 707 -7.24 93.21 10.44
C GLN A 707 -6.17 93.07 9.35
N GLY A 708 -6.20 92.00 8.57
CA GLY A 708 -5.47 91.86 7.32
C GLY A 708 -5.87 92.96 6.32
N GLY A 709 -4.87 93.55 5.67
CA GLY A 709 -4.98 94.68 4.76
C GLY A 709 -3.83 95.68 4.91
N THR A 710 -3.80 96.67 4.03
CA THR A 710 -2.71 97.65 3.92
C THR A 710 -3.05 98.95 4.65
N TYR A 711 -2.17 99.38 5.56
CA TYR A 711 -2.28 100.60 6.36
C TYR A 711 -1.18 101.58 6.01
N SER A 712 -1.54 102.81 5.64
CA SER A 712 -0.60 103.90 5.34
C SER A 712 -0.34 104.73 6.60
N ASP A 713 0.64 104.34 7.41
CA ASP A 713 0.77 104.79 8.81
C ASP A 713 2.24 104.85 9.28
N SER A 714 2.51 105.44 10.45
CA SER A 714 3.78 105.30 11.15
C SER A 714 3.57 105.38 12.65
N ILE A 715 4.09 104.38 13.36
CA ILE A 715 3.61 104.04 14.69
C ILE A 715 4.68 104.25 15.76
N THR A 716 4.28 104.90 16.85
CA THR A 716 5.08 104.98 18.08
C THR A 716 4.42 104.08 19.12
N VAL A 717 5.14 103.04 19.56
CA VAL A 717 4.60 101.98 20.42
C VAL A 717 4.92 102.27 21.88
N LYS A 718 3.89 102.22 22.72
CA LYS A 718 3.95 102.44 24.19
C LYS A 718 4.42 101.17 24.91
N GLU A 719 5.03 101.34 26.09
CA GLU A 719 5.37 100.21 26.97
C GLU A 719 4.09 99.48 27.42
N GLY A 720 4.08 98.16 27.28
CA GLY A 720 2.96 97.29 27.67
C GLY A 720 1.72 97.35 26.78
N VAL A 721 1.75 98.01 25.62
CA VAL A 721 0.68 97.94 24.60
C VAL A 721 1.07 96.94 23.53
N ASN A 722 0.27 95.90 23.31
CA ASN A 722 0.58 94.86 22.32
C ASN A 722 -0.13 95.11 20.98
N ILE A 723 0.41 94.57 19.88
CA ILE A 723 -0.16 94.68 18.54
C ILE A 723 -0.16 93.30 17.87
N TYR A 724 -1.34 92.83 17.45
CA TYR A 724 -1.52 91.52 16.81
C TYR A 724 -2.15 91.70 15.42
N GLY A 725 -1.38 91.42 14.38
CA GLY A 725 -1.82 91.43 12.99
C GLY A 725 -2.29 90.07 12.48
N GLY A 726 -2.80 90.06 11.25
CA GLY A 726 -3.22 88.88 10.51
C GLY A 726 -4.70 88.49 10.70
N TYR A 727 -5.52 89.30 11.37
CA TYR A 727 -6.92 88.94 11.62
C TYR A 727 -7.79 88.95 10.35
N ASP A 728 -8.72 88.00 10.26
CA ASP A 728 -9.75 87.97 9.23
C ASP A 728 -10.75 89.15 9.39
N PRO A 729 -11.63 89.41 8.41
CA PRO A 729 -12.62 90.49 8.49
C PRO A 729 -13.62 90.44 9.67
N SER A 730 -13.73 89.31 10.37
CA SER A 730 -14.54 89.12 11.58
C SER A 730 -13.74 89.18 12.89
N PHE A 731 -12.40 89.24 12.83
CA PHE A 731 -11.48 89.14 13.98
C PHE A 731 -11.62 87.84 14.80
N THR A 732 -12.08 86.74 14.18
CA THR A 732 -12.21 85.43 14.83
C THR A 732 -11.09 84.45 14.46
N VAL A 733 -10.49 84.63 13.28
CA VAL A 733 -9.38 83.81 12.76
C VAL A 733 -8.17 84.70 12.51
N ARG A 734 -6.97 84.17 12.77
CA ARG A 734 -5.71 84.90 12.64
C ARG A 734 -4.72 84.15 11.76
N ASP A 735 -4.37 84.73 10.62
CA ASP A 735 -3.40 84.21 9.66
C ASP A 735 -1.99 84.73 9.97
N THR A 736 -1.30 84.02 10.85
CA THR A 736 0.10 84.29 11.26
C THR A 736 1.13 83.82 10.23
N VAL A 737 0.72 83.17 9.14
CA VAL A 737 1.62 82.60 8.12
C VAL A 737 1.79 83.57 6.96
N ASN A 738 0.69 84.12 6.43
CA ASN A 738 0.75 85.05 5.31
C ASN A 738 0.88 86.52 5.73
N ASN A 739 0.65 86.84 7.02
CA ASN A 739 0.89 88.16 7.63
C ASN A 739 0.28 89.33 6.84
N GLN A 740 -1.03 89.24 6.59
CA GLN A 740 -1.74 90.11 5.67
C GLN A 740 -1.89 91.57 6.16
N SER A 741 -1.56 91.87 7.42
CA SER A 741 -1.59 93.24 7.99
C SER A 741 -0.30 94.00 7.67
N LEU A 742 -0.28 94.69 6.53
CA LEU A 742 0.88 95.41 6.00
C LEU A 742 0.87 96.88 6.42
N LEU A 743 1.87 97.29 7.21
CA LEU A 743 2.20 98.69 7.45
C LEU A 743 3.15 99.21 6.36
N THR A 744 2.70 100.26 5.68
CA THR A 744 3.40 101.01 4.63
C THR A 744 3.17 102.51 4.85
N GLN A 745 3.68 103.36 3.97
CA GLN A 745 3.01 104.62 3.62
C GLN A 745 2.83 104.68 2.09
N SER A 746 2.66 105.86 1.50
CA SER A 746 2.41 106.03 0.06
C SER A 746 3.71 106.01 -0.76
N ALA A 747 4.25 107.16 -1.16
CA ALA A 747 5.44 107.25 -2.02
C ALA A 747 6.78 107.06 -1.27
N PHE A 748 6.73 107.08 0.07
CA PHE A 748 7.81 106.78 1.00
C PHE A 748 7.17 106.08 2.22
N ASP A 749 7.98 105.38 3.02
CA ASP A 749 7.49 104.24 3.81
C ASP A 749 7.41 104.47 5.35
N ALA A 750 6.87 103.47 6.05
CA ALA A 750 6.60 103.50 7.48
C ALA A 750 7.85 103.32 8.38
N THR A 751 7.84 103.94 9.56
CA THR A 751 8.79 103.65 10.65
C THR A 751 8.04 103.24 11.91
N VAL A 752 8.46 102.13 12.54
CA VAL A 752 8.07 101.77 13.91
C VAL A 752 9.08 102.37 14.88
N THR A 753 8.62 103.12 15.88
CA THR A 753 9.48 103.66 16.96
C THR A 753 9.01 103.14 18.32
N ALA A 754 9.90 102.48 19.08
CA ALA A 754 9.64 102.10 20.47
C ALA A 754 10.38 103.03 21.45
N THR A 755 9.67 103.52 22.48
CA THR A 755 10.17 104.49 23.46
C THR A 755 9.75 104.13 24.89
N GLY A 756 10.69 104.15 25.85
CA GLY A 756 10.45 103.87 27.27
C GLY A 756 11.74 103.99 28.10
N THR A 757 11.63 104.00 29.43
CA THR A 757 12.78 104.04 30.35
C THR A 757 12.47 103.35 31.68
N GLY A 758 13.17 102.26 31.98
CA GLY A 758 13.02 101.51 33.25
C GLY A 758 11.98 100.41 33.15
N ILE A 759 12.41 99.23 32.69
CA ILE A 759 11.54 98.10 32.32
C ILE A 759 10.62 97.68 33.47
N THR A 760 9.30 97.65 33.22
CA THR A 760 8.35 96.91 34.06
C THR A 760 7.37 96.03 33.26
N ARG A 761 7.06 96.37 32.01
CA ARG A 761 6.18 95.57 31.13
C ARG A 761 6.75 95.44 29.71
N SER A 762 6.89 94.20 29.25
CA SER A 762 7.22 93.94 27.84
C SER A 762 6.06 94.32 26.91
N THR A 763 6.40 94.70 25.69
CA THR A 763 5.51 95.02 24.55
C THR A 763 5.68 93.94 23.48
N VAL A 764 4.59 93.40 22.95
CA VAL A 764 4.59 92.39 21.88
C VAL A 764 4.03 92.97 20.57
N ILE A 765 4.73 92.72 19.46
CA ILE A 765 4.22 92.85 18.10
C ILE A 765 4.21 91.44 17.49
N ASP A 766 3.07 91.01 16.96
CA ASP A 766 2.86 89.65 16.49
C ASP A 766 2.15 89.66 15.13
N GLY A 767 2.66 88.92 14.14
CA GLY A 767 2.01 88.72 12.83
C GLY A 767 1.75 89.99 12.01
N MET A 768 2.64 90.98 12.10
CA MET A 768 2.58 92.22 11.31
C MET A 768 3.60 92.20 10.17
N ALA A 769 3.29 92.87 9.05
CA ALA A 769 4.23 93.06 7.94
C ALA A 769 4.66 94.53 7.82
N PHE A 770 5.93 94.77 7.49
CA PHE A 770 6.57 96.10 7.48
C PHE A 770 7.47 96.30 6.23
N THR A 771 7.46 97.51 5.66
CA THR A 771 8.38 97.96 4.58
C THR A 771 9.03 99.31 4.94
N ASN A 772 10.27 99.57 4.47
CA ASN A 772 10.91 100.88 4.62
C ASN A 772 11.80 101.34 3.45
N ASN A 773 11.70 102.63 3.10
CA ASN A 773 12.60 103.40 2.25
C ASN A 773 12.63 104.87 2.72
N PHE A 774 13.59 105.24 3.59
CA PHE A 774 13.77 106.60 4.09
C PHE A 774 15.03 107.28 3.50
N GLY A 775 15.18 108.59 3.75
CA GLY A 775 16.13 109.48 3.07
C GLY A 775 17.61 109.08 3.20
N ASN A 776 18.10 108.37 2.18
CA ASN A 776 19.48 107.88 2.02
C ASN A 776 19.96 106.85 3.07
N GLU A 777 19.14 106.48 4.06
CA GLU A 777 19.32 105.33 4.95
C GLU A 777 17.96 104.64 5.16
N ARG A 778 17.90 103.31 4.99
CA ARG A 778 16.67 102.52 5.24
C ARG A 778 16.68 101.88 6.63
N THR A 779 15.54 101.85 7.32
CA THR A 779 15.39 101.25 8.66
C THR A 779 13.97 100.73 8.85
N VAL A 780 13.76 99.41 8.95
CA VAL A 780 12.40 98.85 9.12
C VAL A 780 11.89 99.07 10.56
N LEU A 781 12.72 98.74 11.57
CA LEU A 781 12.41 98.93 12.99
C LEU A 781 13.41 99.87 13.66
N ARG A 782 12.93 100.93 14.30
CA ARG A 782 13.74 101.86 15.09
C ARG A 782 13.42 101.73 16.58
N ILE A 783 14.46 101.56 17.40
CA ILE A 783 14.34 101.52 18.86
C ILE A 783 15.09 102.72 19.43
N SER A 784 14.45 103.44 20.35
CA SER A 784 14.96 104.68 20.93
C SER A 784 14.46 104.85 22.37
N GLY A 785 14.85 103.89 23.22
CA GLY A 785 14.49 103.83 24.63
C GLY A 785 14.53 102.39 25.17
N GLY A 786 14.71 102.26 26.49
CA GLY A 786 14.85 100.99 27.22
C GLY A 786 13.54 100.23 27.43
N ALA A 787 12.71 100.12 26.40
CA ALA A 787 11.54 99.25 26.38
C ALA A 787 11.95 97.80 26.06
N GLY A 788 11.21 96.82 26.59
CA GLY A 788 11.34 95.42 26.20
C GLY A 788 10.38 95.08 25.08
N LEU A 789 10.88 95.00 23.84
CA LEU A 789 10.09 94.72 22.65
C LEU A 789 10.31 93.27 22.18
N THR A 790 9.23 92.51 22.05
CA THR A 790 9.21 91.25 21.29
C THR A 790 8.49 91.47 19.97
N VAL A 791 9.14 91.17 18.85
CA VAL A 791 8.51 91.06 17.53
C VAL A 791 8.48 89.58 17.17
N ARG A 792 7.33 89.00 16.85
CA ARG A 792 7.26 87.56 16.51
C ARG A 792 6.30 87.25 15.36
N ASN A 793 6.51 86.10 14.72
CA ASN A 793 5.74 85.61 13.57
C ASN A 793 5.55 86.67 12.46
N SER A 794 6.42 87.68 12.37
CA SER A 794 6.19 88.91 11.60
C SER A 794 7.03 88.94 10.33
N ARG A 795 6.76 89.87 9.39
CA ARG A 795 7.52 90.00 8.13
C ARG A 795 8.16 91.38 7.97
N LEU A 796 9.48 91.42 7.85
CA LEU A 796 10.28 92.63 7.72
C LEU A 796 10.91 92.69 6.33
N TYR A 797 10.45 93.61 5.47
CA TYR A 797 10.84 93.69 4.05
C TYR A 797 11.63 94.97 3.74
N LEU A 798 12.81 94.84 3.12
CA LEU A 798 13.70 95.97 2.80
C LEU A 798 13.55 96.53 1.36
N GLY A 799 12.92 95.78 0.45
CA GLY A 799 12.64 96.20 -0.92
C GLY A 799 13.84 96.35 -1.87
N ASN A 800 13.56 96.40 -3.17
CA ASN A 800 14.58 96.45 -4.23
C ASN A 800 14.90 97.88 -4.69
N ALA A 801 15.84 98.59 -4.04
CA ALA A 801 16.51 99.76 -4.64
C ALA A 801 17.75 100.26 -3.86
N GLY A 802 18.62 100.97 -4.59
CA GLY A 802 19.57 101.95 -4.03
C GLY A 802 20.92 101.41 -3.59
N CYS A 803 21.94 102.26 -3.71
CA CYS A 803 23.34 101.98 -3.36
C CYS A 803 23.73 102.54 -1.98
N TYR A 804 22.83 102.45 -0.99
CA TYR A 804 22.96 103.06 0.33
C TYR A 804 23.00 102.03 1.47
N ASN A 805 23.37 102.48 2.67
CA ASN A 805 23.30 101.67 3.90
C ASN A 805 21.85 101.32 4.22
N GLN A 806 21.61 100.09 4.69
CA GLN A 806 20.29 99.61 5.07
C GLN A 806 20.35 98.82 6.37
N TYR A 807 19.42 99.12 7.26
CA TYR A 807 19.25 98.47 8.55
C TYR A 807 17.92 97.72 8.57
N VAL A 808 17.89 96.46 8.99
CA VAL A 808 16.61 95.82 9.37
C VAL A 808 16.15 96.44 10.70
N ILE A 809 17.06 96.54 11.67
CA ILE A 809 16.83 97.11 13.00
C ILE A 809 17.92 98.15 13.34
N LEU A 810 17.50 99.31 13.84
CA LEU A 810 18.39 100.37 14.35
C LEU A 810 18.02 100.73 15.80
N ALA A 811 18.85 100.33 16.76
CA ALA A 811 18.64 100.54 18.20
C ALA A 811 19.66 101.55 18.76
N ASN A 812 19.33 102.84 18.63
CA ASN A 812 20.20 103.93 19.05
C ASN A 812 19.88 104.43 20.47
N SER A 813 20.94 104.56 21.28
CA SER A 813 20.98 105.24 22.60
C SER A 813 19.85 104.90 23.59
N GLY A 814 20.12 104.02 24.56
CA GLY A 814 19.24 103.77 25.71
C GLY A 814 19.71 102.60 26.58
N THR A 815 19.94 102.80 27.88
CA THR A 815 20.32 101.72 28.80
C THR A 815 19.16 100.75 29.04
N GLY A 816 19.40 99.45 28.86
CA GLY A 816 18.41 98.41 29.13
C GLY A 816 17.50 98.06 27.95
N ASN A 817 17.80 98.51 26.73
CA ASN A 817 17.06 98.09 25.52
C ASN A 817 17.03 96.56 25.42
N LYS A 818 15.83 95.94 25.37
CA LYS A 818 15.66 94.51 25.09
C LYS A 818 14.87 94.33 23.80
N LEU A 819 15.45 93.61 22.84
CA LEU A 819 14.78 93.17 21.63
C LEU A 819 14.81 91.64 21.53
N THR A 820 13.65 91.06 21.28
CA THR A 820 13.47 89.66 20.91
C THR A 820 12.79 89.62 19.55
N LEU A 821 13.37 88.94 18.55
CA LEU A 821 12.76 88.67 17.25
C LEU A 821 12.63 87.15 17.09
N GLU A 822 11.40 86.64 16.96
CA GLU A 822 11.15 85.18 17.00
C GLU A 822 10.24 84.72 15.85
N ASN A 823 10.55 83.57 15.24
CA ASN A 823 9.77 82.92 14.16
C ASN A 823 9.38 83.87 13.00
N SER A 824 10.16 84.93 12.76
CA SER A 824 9.82 86.01 11.83
C SER A 824 10.60 85.90 10.52
N THR A 825 10.04 86.41 9.43
CA THR A 825 10.69 86.42 8.11
C THR A 825 11.32 87.77 7.81
N VAL A 826 12.61 87.79 7.49
CA VAL A 826 13.39 88.99 7.12
C VAL A 826 13.81 88.88 5.66
N ASP A 827 13.28 89.76 4.81
CA ASP A 827 13.52 89.81 3.37
C ASP A 827 14.41 91.01 2.99
N ALA A 828 15.68 90.77 2.68
CA ALA A 828 16.66 91.85 2.44
C ALA A 828 16.57 92.53 1.05
N GLY A 829 15.78 92.00 0.12
CA GLY A 829 15.58 92.55 -1.23
C GLY A 829 16.76 92.31 -2.19
N GLY A 830 16.44 92.07 -3.46
CA GLY A 830 17.43 91.83 -4.53
C GLY A 830 18.03 93.11 -5.13
N MET A 831 19.01 92.95 -6.01
CA MET A 831 19.63 94.05 -6.75
C MET A 831 19.19 94.13 -8.21
N ALA A 832 18.98 95.35 -8.69
CA ALA A 832 19.04 95.67 -10.12
C ALA A 832 20.50 96.01 -10.50
N ALA A 833 20.99 95.48 -11.62
CA ALA A 833 22.40 95.58 -12.00
C ALA A 833 22.77 96.97 -12.57
N ASN A 834 23.38 97.86 -11.77
CA ASN A 834 24.10 99.04 -12.25
C ASN A 834 24.99 99.70 -11.16
N TYR A 835 26.29 99.86 -11.47
CA TYR A 835 27.33 100.68 -10.80
C TYR A 835 27.85 100.30 -9.39
N TYR A 836 29.09 100.76 -9.14
CA TYR A 836 30.03 100.29 -8.11
C TYR A 836 29.79 100.84 -6.70
N CYS A 837 29.01 100.15 -5.86
CA CYS A 837 28.87 100.47 -4.43
C CYS A 837 28.82 99.25 -3.51
N THR A 838 29.55 99.30 -2.39
CA THR A 838 29.50 98.26 -1.33
C THR A 838 28.27 98.45 -0.45
N ARG A 839 27.24 97.61 -0.61
CA ARG A 839 25.99 97.64 0.19
C ARG A 839 26.12 96.77 1.43
N TYR A 840 26.29 97.38 2.60
CA TYR A 840 26.17 96.71 3.89
C TYR A 840 24.68 96.53 4.25
N VAL A 841 24.27 95.28 4.49
CA VAL A 841 22.95 94.95 5.07
C VAL A 841 23.14 94.76 6.56
N TYR A 842 23.17 95.87 7.29
CA TYR A 842 23.26 95.83 8.74
C TYR A 842 21.99 95.15 9.27
N GLY A 843 22.15 93.96 9.86
CA GLY A 843 21.02 93.30 10.50
C GLY A 843 20.53 94.18 11.63
N ILE A 844 21.45 94.52 12.55
CA ILE A 844 21.13 95.18 13.80
C ILE A 844 22.30 96.08 14.25
N ASN A 845 22.01 97.32 14.64
CA ASN A 845 22.98 98.21 15.29
C ASN A 845 22.49 98.56 16.71
N PHE A 846 23.23 98.13 17.75
CA PHE A 846 22.99 98.37 19.17
C PHE A 846 24.10 99.25 19.76
N SER A 847 23.81 100.53 19.97
CA SER A 847 24.78 101.54 20.42
C SER A 847 24.62 101.99 21.89
N SER A 848 23.91 101.22 22.72
CA SER A 848 23.72 101.51 24.15
C SER A 848 24.75 100.85 25.07
N ALA A 849 24.81 101.28 26.33
CA ALA A 849 25.79 100.81 27.32
C ALA A 849 25.40 99.50 28.07
N ASP A 850 24.17 99.02 27.88
CA ASP A 850 23.65 97.74 28.39
C ASP A 850 22.39 97.37 27.58
N GLY A 851 22.21 96.08 27.27
CA GLY A 851 21.07 95.60 26.48
C GLY A 851 20.99 94.09 26.28
N GLN A 852 19.86 93.63 25.73
CA GLN A 852 19.61 92.25 25.34
C GLN A 852 19.08 92.17 23.91
N LEU A 853 19.64 91.24 23.12
CA LEU A 853 19.18 90.88 21.78
C LEU A 853 19.00 89.36 21.71
N ARG A 854 17.81 88.91 21.26
CA ARG A 854 17.53 87.50 20.93
C ARG A 854 16.95 87.39 19.51
N LEU A 855 17.50 86.50 18.69
CA LEU A 855 16.96 86.06 17.41
C LEU A 855 16.73 84.54 17.48
N ASP A 856 15.47 84.09 17.55
CA ASP A 856 15.12 82.66 17.59
C ASP A 856 14.24 82.24 16.41
N GLY A 857 14.56 81.13 15.74
CA GLY A 857 13.67 80.49 14.74
C GLY A 857 13.33 81.32 13.50
N ASN A 858 14.03 82.44 13.24
CA ASN A 858 13.69 83.35 12.14
C ASN A 858 14.18 82.83 10.78
N THR A 859 13.47 83.19 9.72
CA THR A 859 13.89 82.93 8.33
C THR A 859 14.43 84.21 7.71
N ILE A 860 15.67 84.21 7.24
CA ILE A 860 16.37 85.40 6.74
C ILE A 860 16.80 85.17 5.28
N HIS A 861 16.10 85.79 4.32
CA HIS A 861 16.43 85.73 2.90
C HIS A 861 17.33 86.91 2.51
N THR A 862 18.56 86.66 2.04
CA THR A 862 19.52 87.76 1.75
C THR A 862 19.29 88.46 0.40
N GLY A 863 18.43 87.91 -0.47
CA GLY A 863 18.06 88.51 -1.76
C GLY A 863 19.04 88.25 -2.92
N ALA A 864 18.50 87.85 -4.07
CA ALA A 864 19.30 87.52 -5.25
C ALA A 864 19.88 88.76 -5.94
N CYS A 865 21.15 88.65 -6.36
CA CYS A 865 21.92 89.74 -6.96
C CYS A 865 22.77 89.23 -8.14
N LEU A 866 23.02 90.11 -9.12
CA LEU A 866 23.81 89.87 -10.34
C LEU A 866 25.12 90.67 -10.28
N GLU A 867 26.26 89.99 -10.37
CA GLU A 867 27.59 90.62 -10.35
C GLU A 867 28.21 90.74 -11.75
N SER A 868 28.91 91.86 -11.99
CA SER A 868 29.77 92.07 -13.17
C SER A 868 31.22 92.46 -12.82
N SER A 869 31.53 92.63 -11.52
CA SER A 869 32.84 93.08 -11.04
C SER A 869 33.07 92.70 -9.56
N SER A 870 34.33 92.72 -9.14
CA SER A 870 34.87 91.97 -8.01
C SER A 870 34.91 92.71 -6.66
N SER A 871 33.80 93.34 -6.23
CA SER A 871 33.81 94.21 -5.03
C SER A 871 32.52 94.29 -4.20
N TYR A 872 31.68 93.24 -4.20
CA TYR A 872 30.40 93.24 -3.46
C TYR A 872 30.42 92.23 -2.29
N THR A 873 30.03 92.69 -1.11
CA THR A 873 30.02 91.88 0.12
C THR A 873 28.72 92.11 0.88
N TYR A 874 27.82 91.13 0.82
CA TYR A 874 26.72 91.00 1.77
C TYR A 874 27.28 90.40 3.06
N ALA A 875 26.76 90.87 4.19
CA ALA A 875 26.95 90.29 5.50
C ALA A 875 25.76 90.67 6.39
N PHE A 876 25.05 89.68 6.96
CA PHE A 876 24.13 89.98 8.05
C PHE A 876 24.98 90.37 9.27
N TYR A 877 25.02 91.67 9.55
CA TYR A 877 26.02 92.27 10.43
C TYR A 877 25.39 92.88 11.68
N GLY A 878 25.83 92.42 12.85
CA GLY A 878 25.56 93.07 14.14
C GLY A 878 26.65 94.08 14.50
N MET A 879 26.29 95.33 14.81
CA MET A 879 27.13 96.26 15.58
C MET A 879 26.67 96.27 17.03
N VAL A 880 27.59 96.05 17.98
CA VAL A 880 27.26 96.03 19.41
C VAL A 880 28.38 96.70 20.23
N ALA A 881 27.98 97.56 21.18
CA ALA A 881 28.86 98.22 22.15
C ALA A 881 29.19 97.29 23.35
N ASN A 882 29.70 97.84 24.45
CA ASN A 882 30.01 97.08 25.68
C ASN A 882 28.73 96.72 26.49
N GLY A 883 28.74 95.56 27.16
CA GLY A 883 27.76 95.14 28.19
C GLY A 883 26.71 94.09 27.78
N HIS A 884 26.57 93.79 26.49
CA HIS A 884 25.33 93.18 25.96
C HIS A 884 25.23 91.65 26.10
N THR A 885 24.00 91.15 26.21
CA THR A 885 23.66 89.75 25.92
C THR A 885 23.12 89.62 24.49
N VAL A 886 23.71 88.75 23.68
CA VAL A 886 23.27 88.44 22.31
C VAL A 886 23.05 86.94 22.16
N GLU A 887 21.88 86.52 21.70
CA GLU A 887 21.54 85.11 21.46
C GLU A 887 20.93 84.96 20.06
N ILE A 888 21.53 84.16 19.20
CA ILE A 888 21.11 84.00 17.80
C ILE A 888 21.05 82.50 17.50
N VAL A 889 19.85 81.91 17.61
CA VAL A 889 19.63 80.47 17.67
C VAL A 889 18.50 79.98 16.75
N ASN A 890 18.62 78.75 16.24
CA ASN A 890 17.59 78.07 15.43
C ASN A 890 17.16 78.80 14.12
N ASN A 891 17.84 79.86 13.69
CA ASN A 891 17.43 80.66 12.52
C ASN A 891 17.82 79.95 11.20
N VAL A 892 17.00 80.11 10.17
CA VAL A 892 17.29 79.67 8.79
C VAL A 892 17.75 80.89 7.98
N ILE A 893 18.94 80.83 7.37
CA ILE A 893 19.51 81.92 6.57
C ILE A 893 19.71 81.42 5.14
N ASP A 894 18.99 82.01 4.18
CA ASP A 894 19.05 81.61 2.78
C ASP A 894 19.80 82.66 1.92
N ALA A 895 21.00 82.26 1.48
CA ALA A 895 21.97 83.10 0.79
C ALA A 895 21.93 82.91 -0.74
N ASN A 896 20.80 83.29 -1.34
CA ASN A 896 20.59 83.22 -2.79
C ASN A 896 21.36 84.30 -3.57
N GLY A 897 22.00 83.92 -4.66
CA GLY A 897 22.62 84.83 -5.63
C GLY A 897 23.47 84.10 -6.66
N THR A 898 23.89 84.80 -7.71
CA THR A 898 24.83 84.31 -8.74
C THR A 898 26.01 85.30 -8.83
N GLY A 899 27.22 84.83 -9.18
CA GLY A 899 28.39 85.71 -9.13
C GLY A 899 29.75 85.07 -9.39
N THR A 900 30.80 85.88 -9.24
CA THR A 900 32.21 85.51 -9.49
C THR A 900 33.00 85.54 -8.17
N PRO A 901 34.12 84.79 -8.05
CA PRO A 901 34.70 84.47 -6.75
C PRO A 901 35.29 85.69 -6.01
N THR A 902 34.50 86.30 -5.13
CA THR A 902 34.92 87.34 -4.19
C THR A 902 34.32 87.14 -2.80
N SER A 903 34.81 87.92 -1.82
CA SER A 903 34.52 87.72 -0.40
C SER A 903 33.09 88.14 -0.01
N ARG A 904 32.12 87.24 -0.20
CA ARG A 904 30.84 87.26 0.53
C ARG A 904 31.06 86.66 1.93
N TYR A 905 30.32 87.14 2.94
CA TYR A 905 30.31 86.57 4.29
C TYR A 905 28.86 86.36 4.73
N THR A 906 28.40 85.13 4.90
CA THR A 906 26.97 84.91 5.19
C THR A 906 26.51 85.49 6.53
N TYR A 907 27.42 85.57 7.52
CA TYR A 907 27.08 86.03 8.88
C TYR A 907 28.30 86.64 9.60
N GLY A 908 28.11 87.71 10.36
CA GLY A 908 29.18 88.24 11.22
C GLY A 908 28.73 89.24 12.29
N ILE A 909 29.54 89.40 13.35
CA ILE A 909 29.33 90.43 14.38
C ILE A 909 30.58 91.32 14.48
N ASN A 910 30.40 92.59 14.12
CA ASN A 910 31.28 93.72 14.40
C ASN A 910 31.17 94.19 15.86
N HIS A 911 32.26 94.21 16.63
CA HIS A 911 32.34 95.06 17.82
C HIS A 911 33.42 96.12 17.64
N THR A 912 33.05 97.37 17.89
CA THR A 912 33.88 98.56 17.70
C THR A 912 34.77 98.87 18.92
N THR A 913 34.59 98.12 20.02
CA THR A 913 35.26 98.32 21.31
C THR A 913 35.70 96.97 21.91
N SER A 914 36.80 96.99 22.66
CA SER A 914 37.55 95.79 23.08
C SER A 914 36.91 94.92 24.20
N ILE A 915 35.65 95.18 24.59
CA ILE A 915 35.00 94.57 25.77
C ILE A 915 33.46 94.42 25.57
N ALA A 916 33.04 93.87 24.43
CA ALA A 916 31.67 94.03 23.93
C ALA A 916 30.56 93.25 24.67
N TYR A 917 30.70 91.93 24.88
CA TYR A 917 29.55 91.06 25.23
C TYR A 917 29.63 90.50 26.64
N ARG A 918 28.58 90.68 27.46
CA ARG A 918 28.38 89.92 28.70
C ARG A 918 28.09 88.44 28.40
N LYS A 919 27.33 88.16 27.33
CA LYS A 919 27.03 86.81 26.84
C LYS A 919 26.82 86.83 25.32
N LEU A 920 27.34 85.84 24.61
CA LEU A 920 27.09 85.62 23.18
C LEU A 920 26.78 84.14 22.92
N VAL A 921 25.63 83.82 22.34
CA VAL A 921 25.24 82.45 21.96
C VAL A 921 24.91 82.38 20.47
N ILE A 922 25.50 81.43 19.76
CA ILE A 922 25.17 81.08 18.37
C ILE A 922 24.99 79.56 18.25
N ALA A 923 23.79 79.08 17.94
CA ALA A 923 23.49 77.63 17.91
C ALA A 923 22.37 77.25 16.92
N ASN A 924 22.37 76.03 16.39
CA ASN A 924 21.31 75.44 15.55
C ASN A 924 20.91 76.23 14.28
N ASN A 925 21.67 77.24 13.86
CA ASN A 925 21.29 78.06 12.71
C ASN A 925 21.61 77.34 11.39
N THR A 926 20.61 77.12 10.54
CA THR A 926 20.80 76.53 9.20
C THR A 926 21.17 77.61 8.19
N ILE A 927 22.15 77.35 7.35
CA ILE A 927 22.65 78.30 6.34
C ILE A 927 22.68 77.61 4.97
N SER A 928 21.76 77.98 4.08
CA SER A 928 21.73 77.52 2.68
C SER A 928 22.45 78.50 1.75
N GLY A 929 23.23 77.96 0.82
CA GLY A 929 23.93 78.72 -0.21
C GLY A 929 23.41 78.42 -1.61
N GLY A 930 23.13 79.47 -2.39
CA GLY A 930 22.79 79.34 -3.80
C GLY A 930 23.94 78.75 -4.65
N THR A 931 23.67 78.50 -5.94
CA THR A 931 24.62 77.86 -6.86
C THR A 931 25.78 78.78 -7.25
N GLY A 932 26.97 78.58 -6.64
CA GLY A 932 28.19 79.30 -7.03
C GLY A 932 29.41 79.11 -6.12
N TYR A 933 30.52 79.75 -6.50
CA TYR A 933 31.78 79.76 -5.76
C TYR A 933 31.74 80.77 -4.60
N TYR A 934 31.17 80.34 -3.47
CA TYR A 934 30.99 81.18 -2.29
C TYR A 934 31.87 80.79 -1.11
N ARG A 935 31.95 81.71 -0.14
CA ARG A 935 32.53 81.51 1.19
C ARG A 935 31.42 81.66 2.22
N HIS A 936 31.25 80.66 3.07
CA HIS A 936 30.23 80.64 4.13
C HIS A 936 30.89 80.42 5.49
N GLY A 937 30.49 81.21 6.50
CA GLY A 937 31.02 81.10 7.86
C GLY A 937 30.64 82.27 8.76
N ILE A 938 31.02 82.16 10.03
CA ILE A 938 30.86 83.19 11.07
C ILE A 938 32.11 84.06 11.09
N TYR A 939 31.93 85.38 11.03
CA TYR A 939 32.99 86.37 11.24
C TYR A 939 32.85 87.06 12.61
N LEU A 940 33.91 87.02 13.42
CA LEU A 940 34.04 87.79 14.67
C LEU A 940 35.35 88.57 14.61
N SER A 941 35.35 89.85 14.98
CA SER A 941 36.58 90.65 15.05
C SER A 941 36.57 91.69 16.17
N GLY A 942 37.63 91.66 16.97
CA GLY A 942 37.88 92.48 18.15
C GLY A 942 38.57 91.64 19.24
N SER A 943 38.61 92.15 20.47
CA SER A 943 39.19 91.44 21.62
C SER A 943 38.08 90.92 22.53
N ILE A 944 38.18 89.64 22.91
CA ILE A 944 37.30 88.95 23.85
C ILE A 944 38.17 88.55 25.05
N ASN A 945 37.71 88.77 26.29
CA ASN A 945 38.42 88.31 27.48
C ASN A 945 37.58 87.32 28.29
N ALA A 946 38.21 86.60 29.23
CA ALA A 946 37.65 85.45 29.93
C ALA A 946 36.51 85.73 30.94
N LEU A 947 36.06 86.98 31.10
CA LEU A 947 34.92 87.34 31.96
C LEU A 947 33.55 87.19 31.28
N HIS A 948 33.49 86.61 30.07
CA HIS A 948 32.33 86.65 29.19
C HIS A 948 31.92 85.26 28.69
N ASP A 949 30.62 84.96 28.72
CA ASP A 949 30.06 83.65 28.32
C ASP A 949 29.80 83.62 26.81
N VAL A 950 30.79 83.18 26.02
CA VAL A 950 30.70 83.00 24.57
C VAL A 950 30.55 81.52 24.23
N ARG A 951 29.43 81.15 23.58
CA ARG A 951 29.10 79.78 23.17
C ARG A 951 28.76 79.72 21.68
N ILE A 952 29.43 78.83 20.97
CA ILE A 952 29.16 78.54 19.55
C ILE A 952 29.11 77.02 19.39
N GLY A 953 27.95 76.47 19.05
CA GLY A 953 27.82 75.02 18.94
C GLY A 953 26.40 74.49 18.71
N ASN A 954 26.33 73.18 18.49
CA ASN A 954 25.19 72.42 17.95
C ASN A 954 24.75 72.88 16.54
N ASN A 955 24.77 71.93 15.59
CA ASN A 955 23.97 71.92 14.36
C ASN A 955 23.90 73.24 13.55
N VAL A 956 25.02 73.96 13.38
CA VAL A 956 25.14 75.01 12.35
C VAL A 956 25.35 74.34 10.99
N LEU A 957 24.24 73.96 10.35
CA LEU A 957 24.25 73.20 9.10
C LEU A 957 24.51 74.11 7.89
N PHE A 958 25.56 73.81 7.14
CA PHE A 958 25.83 74.43 5.84
C PHE A 958 25.35 73.51 4.70
N THR A 959 24.46 74.01 3.84
CA THR A 959 24.07 73.32 2.60
C THR A 959 24.54 74.11 1.39
N SER A 960 25.29 73.45 0.50
CA SER A 960 25.86 74.08 -0.69
C SER A 960 25.96 73.09 -1.85
N ALA A 961 25.86 73.58 -3.08
CA ALA A 961 26.06 72.76 -4.28
C ALA A 961 27.52 72.24 -4.41
N PRO A 962 27.76 71.17 -5.20
CA PRO A 962 29.11 70.68 -5.47
C PRO A 962 30.00 71.77 -6.09
N GLY A 963 31.13 72.07 -5.44
CA GLY A 963 32.12 73.08 -5.88
C GLY A 963 32.21 74.34 -5.03
N SER A 964 31.29 74.57 -4.08
CA SER A 964 31.36 75.67 -3.11
C SER A 964 32.35 75.38 -1.96
N TYR A 965 32.79 76.41 -1.23
CA TYR A 965 33.77 76.28 -0.14
C TYR A 965 33.27 76.89 1.20
N ALA A 966 33.11 76.07 2.24
CA ALA A 966 32.88 76.57 3.61
C ALA A 966 34.20 77.09 4.24
N TYR A 967 34.14 78.21 4.98
CA TYR A 967 35.27 78.88 5.62
C TYR A 967 34.84 79.59 6.93
N ALA A 968 35.10 78.98 8.09
CA ALA A 968 35.03 79.70 9.37
C ALA A 968 36.27 80.57 9.56
N ILE A 969 36.11 81.90 9.72
CA ILE A 969 37.23 82.85 9.86
C ILE A 969 37.14 83.59 11.19
N TYR A 970 37.82 83.07 12.19
CA TYR A 970 38.01 83.73 13.49
C TYR A 970 39.23 84.66 13.42
N ARG A 971 39.03 85.97 13.63
CA ARG A 971 40.13 86.96 13.75
C ARG A 971 40.09 87.64 15.12
N SER A 972 40.63 86.96 16.13
CA SER A 972 40.97 87.58 17.41
C SER A 972 42.29 88.34 17.29
N SER A 973 42.27 89.64 17.55
CA SER A 973 43.48 90.42 17.76
C SER A 973 43.87 90.39 19.25
N THR A 974 44.80 89.48 19.56
CA THR A 974 45.49 89.28 20.85
C THR A 974 44.64 88.86 22.07
N THR A 975 45.17 87.84 22.77
CA THR A 975 44.92 87.49 24.19
C THR A 975 43.46 87.30 24.62
N GLY A 976 42.68 86.55 23.85
CA GLY A 976 41.37 86.01 24.27
C GLY A 976 41.33 84.48 24.29
N ILE A 977 40.77 83.90 25.35
CA ILE A 977 40.50 82.47 25.47
C ILE A 977 39.04 82.21 25.08
N PHE A 978 38.78 81.29 24.15
CA PHE A 978 37.43 80.78 23.87
C PHE A 978 37.04 79.76 24.94
N ALA A 979 35.91 79.96 25.62
CA ALA A 979 35.53 79.14 26.78
C ALA A 979 34.93 77.78 26.41
N ARG A 980 34.19 77.67 25.30
CA ARG A 980 33.58 76.41 24.84
C ARG A 980 33.16 76.46 23.38
N VAL A 981 33.39 75.37 22.65
CA VAL A 981 32.87 75.10 21.29
C VAL A 981 32.38 73.65 21.28
N GLU A 982 31.16 73.39 20.77
CA GLU A 982 30.49 72.09 20.90
C GLU A 982 29.85 71.64 19.58
N ASN A 983 30.12 70.40 19.15
CA ASN A 983 29.40 69.68 18.09
C ASN A 983 29.08 70.49 16.81
N ASN A 984 30.11 70.92 16.08
CA ASN A 984 29.98 71.47 14.73
C ASN A 984 30.08 70.35 13.68
N MET A 985 28.99 70.10 12.93
CA MET A 985 29.02 69.20 11.78
C MET A 985 29.24 69.98 10.48
N PHE A 986 30.34 69.70 9.79
CA PHE A 986 30.62 70.25 8.45
C PHE A 986 30.38 69.17 7.38
N THR A 987 29.25 69.27 6.68
CA THR A 987 28.79 68.32 5.66
C THR A 987 29.60 68.31 4.36
N ALA A 988 30.41 69.34 4.10
CA ALA A 988 31.42 69.35 3.04
C ALA A 988 32.58 70.28 3.42
N ILE A 989 33.82 69.75 3.45
CA ILE A 989 35.04 70.53 3.72
C ILE A 989 35.86 70.63 2.43
N GLY A 990 35.94 71.84 1.87
CA GLY A 990 36.93 72.18 0.85
C GLY A 990 38.32 72.36 1.47
N TYR A 991 39.37 72.21 0.66
CA TYR A 991 40.78 71.98 1.06
C TYR A 991 41.50 72.99 2.01
N HIS A 992 40.82 74.00 2.57
CA HIS A 992 41.48 75.11 3.30
C HIS A 992 40.76 75.53 4.59
N LEU A 993 41.05 74.85 5.69
CA LEU A 993 40.88 75.40 7.05
C LEU A 993 42.07 76.32 7.37
N TYR A 994 41.81 77.60 7.66
CA TYR A 994 42.81 78.61 8.03
C TYR A 994 42.59 79.14 9.45
N SER A 995 43.19 78.49 10.45
CA SER A 995 43.32 79.01 11.81
C SER A 995 44.49 80.00 11.90
N GLY A 996 44.24 81.26 11.57
CA GLY A 996 45.25 82.32 11.53
C GLY A 996 45.67 82.88 12.88
N ALA A 997 46.22 82.05 13.79
CA ALA A 997 46.71 82.50 15.10
C ALA A 997 47.96 81.73 15.58
N TYR A 998 49.01 82.47 15.95
CA TYR A 998 50.18 81.92 16.64
C TYR A 998 49.93 81.91 18.15
N TYR A 999 50.02 80.72 18.77
CA TYR A 999 49.97 80.54 20.22
C TYR A 999 51.18 79.73 20.70
N SER A 1000 51.79 80.13 21.81
CA SER A 1000 53.07 79.59 22.30
C SER A 1000 52.95 78.56 23.43
N THR A 1001 51.75 78.32 23.97
CA THR A 1001 51.49 77.32 25.02
C THR A 1001 50.11 76.69 24.82
N LEU A 1002 50.04 75.36 24.78
CA LEU A 1002 48.80 74.58 24.63
C LEU A 1002 48.56 73.73 25.89
N SER A 1003 47.56 74.13 26.67
CA SER A 1003 46.96 73.35 27.75
C SER A 1003 45.46 73.63 27.74
N SER A 1004 44.64 72.60 27.91
CA SER A 1004 43.17 72.63 27.81
C SER A 1004 42.60 73.26 26.53
N MET A 1005 42.79 72.58 25.39
CA MET A 1005 41.81 72.62 24.29
C MET A 1005 41.86 71.29 23.50
N GLU A 1006 40.76 70.55 23.53
CA GLU A 1006 40.50 69.40 22.65
C GLU A 1006 39.77 69.96 21.40
N THR A 1007 39.96 69.48 20.15
CA THR A 1007 40.68 68.29 19.65
C THR A 1007 41.12 68.50 18.18
N TYR A 1008 42.15 67.76 17.71
CA TYR A 1008 42.55 67.59 16.28
C TYR A 1008 43.04 68.89 15.56
N LEU A 1009 43.72 68.88 14.38
CA LEU A 1009 43.86 67.87 13.31
C LEU A 1009 45.16 68.07 12.48
N THR A 1010 45.99 67.04 12.26
CA THR A 1010 46.87 66.90 11.06
C THR A 1010 47.15 65.42 10.78
N GLY A 1011 47.00 64.97 9.54
CA GLY A 1011 47.33 63.60 9.12
C GLY A 1011 46.33 63.03 8.10
N VAL A 1012 46.82 62.35 7.06
CA VAL A 1012 45.99 61.74 6.01
C VAL A 1012 45.72 60.28 6.36
N GLY A 1013 44.45 59.91 6.53
CA GLY A 1013 44.05 58.52 6.75
C GLY A 1013 42.55 58.34 7.03
N THR A 1014 42.00 57.21 6.60
CA THR A 1014 40.78 56.61 7.15
C THR A 1014 41.13 55.93 8.50
N VAL A 1015 40.23 55.54 9.41
CA VAL A 1015 38.75 55.36 9.38
C VAL A 1015 38.15 56.04 10.63
N ALA A 1016 36.82 55.97 10.79
CA ALA A 1016 36.05 56.43 11.94
C ALA A 1016 36.63 56.11 13.33
N SER A 1017 36.46 57.05 14.26
CA SER A 1017 35.97 56.74 15.60
C SER A 1017 35.29 57.94 16.26
N PHE A 1018 33.96 57.87 16.46
CA PHE A 1018 33.43 58.30 17.75
C PHE A 1018 33.83 57.21 18.75
N ASN A 1019 34.35 57.59 19.92
CA ASN A 1019 34.79 56.64 20.93
C ASN A 1019 34.31 57.13 22.30
N LYS A 1020 33.62 56.33 23.12
CA LYS A 1020 33.33 54.88 23.03
C LYS A 1020 31.80 54.63 22.94
N GLU A 1021 31.30 53.48 22.48
CA GLU A 1021 31.90 52.13 22.38
C GLU A 1021 31.75 51.45 20.99
N VAL A 1022 32.84 50.82 20.52
CA VAL A 1022 32.97 49.45 19.93
C VAL A 1022 31.93 48.94 18.88
N ALA A 1023 32.28 48.40 17.69
CA ALA A 1023 33.51 48.34 16.89
C ALA A 1023 33.27 47.72 15.47
N THR A 1024 34.13 48.05 14.47
CA THR A 1024 34.64 47.23 13.31
C THR A 1024 33.73 46.34 12.43
N ILE A 1025 33.93 46.15 11.11
CA ILE A 1025 34.62 46.86 9.99
C ILE A 1025 34.28 46.12 8.65
N ALA A 1026 34.59 46.71 7.48
CA ALA A 1026 34.53 46.12 6.11
C ALA A 1026 33.11 45.83 5.52
N ASP A 1027 32.84 45.96 4.22
CA ASP A 1027 33.59 46.54 3.10
C ASP A 1027 32.62 47.24 2.12
N LEU A 1028 33.09 48.25 1.36
CA LEU A 1028 32.25 48.94 0.36
C LEU A 1028 33.04 49.19 -0.94
N TYR A 1029 32.60 48.58 -2.03
CA TYR A 1029 33.30 48.62 -3.33
C TYR A 1029 32.89 49.82 -4.19
N PHE A 1030 33.84 50.41 -4.93
CA PHE A 1030 33.56 51.48 -5.89
C PHE A 1030 32.81 50.95 -7.12
N ALA A 1031 31.79 51.69 -7.56
CA ALA A 1031 31.20 51.55 -8.88
C ALA A 1031 31.63 52.72 -9.77
N TYR A 1032 32.24 52.44 -10.93
CA TYR A 1032 32.08 53.16 -12.20
C TYR A 1032 32.97 52.55 -13.29
N TYR A 1033 32.36 51.99 -14.34
CA TYR A 1033 32.77 52.21 -15.73
C TYR A 1033 31.63 51.76 -16.67
N THR A 1034 31.60 52.30 -17.89
CA THR A 1034 30.40 52.34 -18.74
C THR A 1034 30.50 51.49 -20.01
N GLY A 1035 29.37 50.83 -20.33
CA GLY A 1035 28.95 50.52 -21.70
C GLY A 1035 29.55 49.29 -22.41
N ARG A 1036 28.68 48.32 -22.72
CA ARG A 1036 28.10 48.25 -24.07
C ARG A 1036 26.79 47.46 -24.08
N ASP A 1037 25.97 47.72 -25.10
CA ASP A 1037 24.66 47.11 -25.32
C ASP A 1037 24.78 45.65 -25.80
N TRP A 1038 23.80 44.81 -25.42
CA TRP A 1038 22.92 44.14 -26.40
C TRP A 1038 21.71 43.48 -25.74
N GLN A 1039 20.57 43.58 -26.41
CA GLN A 1039 19.40 42.69 -26.34
C GLN A 1039 19.17 42.11 -27.75
N PRO A 1040 18.24 41.16 -28.04
CA PRO A 1040 17.23 40.53 -27.17
C PRO A 1040 17.17 38.98 -27.36
N THR A 1041 15.99 38.41 -27.07
CA THR A 1041 15.37 37.17 -27.61
C THR A 1041 15.56 35.85 -26.90
N ALA A 1042 14.42 35.15 -26.79
CA ALA A 1042 14.25 33.84 -26.20
C ALA A 1042 14.44 32.71 -27.23
N SER A 1043 14.72 31.50 -26.74
CA SER A 1043 13.94 30.31 -27.11
C SER A 1043 14.27 29.12 -26.19
N SER A 1044 13.31 28.20 -26.10
CA SER A 1044 13.41 26.88 -25.46
C SER A 1044 13.71 25.81 -26.54
N PRO A 1045 13.73 24.49 -26.23
CA PRO A 1045 13.94 23.79 -24.95
C PRO A 1045 15.14 22.81 -25.03
N LEU A 1046 15.39 22.03 -23.97
CA LEU A 1046 16.02 20.70 -24.13
C LEU A 1046 15.44 19.68 -23.15
N SER A 1047 14.66 18.74 -23.68
CA SER A 1047 14.19 17.55 -22.97
C SER A 1047 15.12 16.38 -23.25
N LEU A 1048 15.29 15.49 -22.26
CA LEU A 1048 15.97 14.20 -22.46
C LEU A 1048 15.26 13.15 -21.60
N THR A 1049 14.71 12.13 -22.24
CA THR A 1049 13.66 11.28 -21.65
C THR A 1049 14.03 9.80 -21.70
N GLN A 1050 14.18 9.21 -20.50
CA GLN A 1050 13.86 7.81 -20.14
C GLN A 1050 14.72 6.63 -20.66
N GLY A 1051 15.09 5.75 -19.72
CA GLY A 1051 15.50 4.35 -19.95
C GLY A 1051 16.88 3.97 -19.38
N GLY A 1052 17.06 3.00 -18.47
CA GLY A 1052 16.10 2.27 -17.62
C GLY A 1052 16.51 0.81 -17.31
N ARG A 1053 16.25 0.34 -16.07
CA ARG A 1053 16.46 -1.05 -15.53
C ARG A 1053 17.94 -1.50 -15.35
N ASP A 1054 18.30 -2.42 -14.43
CA ASP A 1054 17.73 -2.91 -13.15
C ASP A 1054 18.80 -3.76 -12.38
N THR A 1055 18.39 -4.52 -11.36
CA THR A 1055 19.02 -5.66 -10.64
C THR A 1055 19.72 -5.43 -9.28
N SER A 1056 18.90 -5.35 -8.23
CA SER A 1056 18.89 -6.26 -7.06
C SER A 1056 20.21 -6.83 -6.47
N GLY A 1057 20.58 -6.32 -5.27
CA GLY A 1057 20.54 -7.09 -4.01
C GLY A 1057 21.65 -8.12 -3.67
N ILE A 1058 22.15 -8.02 -2.43
CA ILE A 1058 22.66 -9.10 -1.55
C ILE A 1058 22.61 -8.58 -0.09
N ASP A 1059 22.48 -9.46 0.90
CA ASP A 1059 22.14 -9.12 2.29
C ASP A 1059 22.94 -9.99 3.31
N TRP A 1060 23.01 -9.53 4.57
CA TRP A 1060 23.63 -10.11 5.77
C TRP A 1060 25.15 -10.36 5.82
N GLY A 1061 25.75 -9.89 6.93
CA GLY A 1061 27.11 -10.21 7.35
C GLY A 1061 27.44 -9.60 8.72
N SER A 1062 27.36 -10.39 9.79
CA SER A 1062 27.67 -9.97 11.18
C SER A 1062 29.04 -10.47 11.63
N VAL A 1063 29.70 -9.77 12.59
CA VAL A 1063 30.67 -10.37 13.54
C VAL A 1063 31.03 -9.39 14.68
N VAL A 1064 30.82 -9.85 15.92
CA VAL A 1064 31.56 -9.61 17.19
C VAL A 1064 32.05 -8.18 17.56
N GLU A 1065 31.52 -7.66 18.66
CA GLU A 1065 32.31 -6.92 19.67
C GLU A 1065 32.91 -7.89 20.70
N ASP A 1066 34.13 -7.65 21.17
CA ASP A 1066 34.72 -8.33 22.34
C ASP A 1066 34.99 -7.31 23.46
N HIS A 1067 35.01 -7.79 24.70
CA HIS A 1067 35.12 -6.95 25.90
C HIS A 1067 36.55 -6.45 26.15
N LEU A 1068 36.66 -5.28 26.80
CA LEU A 1068 37.40 -5.10 28.06
C LEU A 1068 37.24 -3.65 28.58
N GLY A 1069 36.77 -3.49 29.82
CA GLY A 1069 36.50 -2.18 30.40
C GLY A 1069 37.51 -1.72 31.44
N THR A 1070 38.05 -0.50 31.31
CA THR A 1070 38.26 0.48 32.41
C THR A 1070 38.86 1.81 31.86
N PRO A 1071 38.64 2.97 32.51
CA PRO A 1071 38.90 4.28 31.89
C PRO A 1071 40.22 4.96 32.33
N ARG A 1072 40.90 5.66 31.40
CA ARG A 1072 41.92 6.70 31.70
C ARG A 1072 41.96 7.83 30.64
N THR A 1073 42.39 9.01 31.09
CA THR A 1073 42.58 10.28 30.35
C THR A 1073 44.02 10.41 29.80
N VAL A 1074 44.33 11.51 29.07
CA VAL A 1074 45.66 12.03 28.60
C VAL A 1074 46.01 11.69 27.12
N LEU A 1075 46.63 12.54 26.28
CA LEU A 1075 46.65 14.01 26.08
C LEU A 1075 47.54 14.35 24.83
N TYR A 1076 47.17 15.31 23.97
CA TYR A 1076 47.98 15.84 22.82
C TYR A 1076 48.43 14.81 21.73
N SER A 1077 49.06 15.17 20.60
CA SER A 1077 48.77 16.19 19.56
C SER A 1077 49.82 16.11 18.42
N ILE A 1078 49.53 16.63 17.22
CA ILE A 1078 50.47 16.88 16.09
C ILE A 1078 51.00 15.56 15.45
N GLY A 1079 51.10 15.41 14.12
CA GLY A 1079 50.72 16.28 13.00
C GLY A 1079 51.60 16.02 11.76
N ALA A 1080 51.17 16.51 10.59
CA ALA A 1080 51.88 16.42 9.29
C ALA A 1080 51.98 14.97 8.68
N TYR A 1081 52.17 14.74 7.38
CA TYR A 1081 52.15 15.60 6.18
C TYR A 1081 51.90 14.74 4.89
N GLU A 1082 51.45 15.39 3.80
CA GLU A 1082 51.61 15.05 2.36
C GLU A 1082 51.22 13.69 1.73
N MET A 1083 50.48 13.81 0.60
CA MET A 1083 50.49 13.04 -0.67
C MET A 1083 50.28 11.49 -0.64
N ASN A 1084 49.39 10.90 -1.45
CA ASN A 1084 48.73 11.35 -2.69
C ASN A 1084 47.19 11.35 -2.59
#